data_AF-A0A4Q4WS39-F1
#
_entry.id   AF-A0A4Q4WS39-F1
#
_cell.length_a   1.000
_cell.length_b   1.000
_cell.length_c   1.000
_cell.angle_alpha   90.00
_cell.angle_beta   90.00
_cell.angle_gamma   90.00
#
_symmetry.space_group_name_H-M   'P 1'
#
loop_
_entity.id
_entity.type
_entity.pdbx_description
1 polymer ?
#
loop_
_entity_poly.entity_id
_entity_poly.type
_entity_poly.pdbx_seq_one_letter_code
_entity_poly.pdbx_strand_id
1 'polypeptide(L)'
;MAASTDPVQVAFDFAKSEFKDKLKDDDVYTEILKTTSIGQVYDFTDNLQKQQAEKGHLRHLSKIEPFLNRLGEYSKVIEIFIQAKPDILALIWGPIKLLLQWASVLKQSFDAIVNTTAAIGNLLPEFISVTRLFSQNTHIKDVLALFFRDILDFYLVALKFFKLPRWRYVFESLWPKHKDKIEAVRQNIERHSHLLRNDVQFEHILQEREAVLRSEGSHRRQEFWAIKTDISPIDHGKRFDSIKAQRCEGTGKWLLNDADFAKWLDPSNHELRLLWLQGIPGAGKTFLSSTVIERTKTCGRALFAFLSYTLSSSTSALSIFHSLVFQLASDDDDLRAIVCESIGEDLRSSTEGAVDVFKQLLAYAGLVYIIIDGLDEIEELERGRLLKYLLGLYGRILSRINNLQPSSVKERTRKILGWIGCTPVPMTVQDIHQALKVKPEDWEGTPRVTARIDLLRLCGPVLEVIDDYVQYIFSPSISGFINRTEVTLGLAMTCITYLCQPHHDQECSNEELQKNVLGGFYAFHDYSSHTWFELVLGCISSEEGKELISQLTSPLQFLRERRANDEFSRSKEVPPQRRLECFKEACPDVYDLLCNVANFRRLCEGAEHSKTKVRIYKVMDELLCRAESHKEMCYCNTIRNHYGRRIFKCSVVDCQFRRHGFETRSARTKHTSSHTRPWKCADPSCEYANGGFVSRKMRDRHLDRYHQSKESTNSFASDSMDDDDIKPLIFDLVRANNVQAVAALLPDFKSKSKHWEMGELKYAAAAFGSIAMVDLLILKEGEVYVPLLERAARANNIDLAHYLISRGADVDGRLNDTRLTPLHHAARQDSYEAAEFMRFLLLQGADPYARASRSGSRIEDEKGPKNISKWLGKSWDALVAEAEEELGRGNLDGRGSTGFETLTSYTEASEAEEE
;
A
#
# COMPACT_ATOMS: atom_id res chain seq x y z
N MET A 1 -3.79 -51.05 28.52
CA MET A 1 -4.70 -49.92 28.22
C MET A 1 -5.92 -50.09 29.12
N ALA A 2 -5.99 -49.33 30.22
CA ALA A 2 -7.18 -49.35 31.08
C ALA A 2 -8.29 -48.58 30.36
N ALA A 3 -9.45 -49.20 30.15
CA ALA A 3 -10.61 -48.55 29.56
C ALA A 3 -11.01 -47.36 30.44
N SER A 4 -11.10 -46.16 29.88
CA SER A 4 -11.63 -44.99 30.58
C SER A 4 -13.13 -45.20 30.83
N THR A 5 -13.49 -45.71 31.99
CA THR A 5 -14.89 -45.81 32.43
C THR A 5 -15.48 -44.41 32.58
N ASP A 6 -16.58 -44.13 31.87
CA ASP A 6 -17.31 -42.86 31.97
C ASP A 6 -17.73 -42.63 33.44
N PRO A 7 -17.33 -41.50 34.09
CA PRO A 7 -17.69 -41.19 35.47
C PRO A 7 -19.20 -41.27 35.76
N VAL A 8 -20.03 -40.96 34.77
CA VAL A 8 -21.49 -40.99 34.91
C VAL A 8 -21.99 -42.43 34.97
N GLN A 9 -21.44 -43.31 34.13
CA GLN A 9 -21.73 -44.74 34.19
C GLN A 9 -21.39 -45.32 35.57
N VAL A 10 -20.26 -44.89 36.14
CA VAL A 10 -19.84 -45.28 37.50
C VAL A 10 -20.84 -44.82 38.55
N ALA A 11 -21.39 -43.60 38.44
CA ALA A 11 -22.38 -43.09 39.39
C ALA A 11 -23.70 -43.89 39.36
N PHE A 12 -24.19 -44.26 38.18
CA PHE A 12 -25.40 -45.09 38.04
C PHE A 12 -25.18 -46.51 38.55
N ASP A 13 -24.04 -47.13 38.21
CA ASP A 13 -23.68 -48.47 38.70
C ASP A 13 -23.50 -48.46 40.23
N PHE A 14 -22.95 -47.37 40.80
CA PHE A 14 -22.84 -47.18 42.25
C PHE A 14 -24.21 -47.06 42.92
N ALA A 15 -25.11 -46.22 42.40
CA ALA A 15 -26.46 -46.06 42.93
C ALA A 15 -27.26 -47.37 42.89
N LYS A 16 -27.09 -48.15 41.81
CA LYS A 16 -27.65 -49.51 41.70
C LYS A 16 -27.12 -50.45 42.78
N SER A 17 -25.81 -50.49 43.00
CA SER A 17 -25.21 -51.32 44.05
C SER A 17 -25.70 -50.90 45.43
N GLU A 18 -25.71 -49.60 45.70
CA GLU A 18 -26.19 -49.02 46.96
C GLU A 18 -27.65 -49.39 47.24
N PHE A 19 -28.52 -49.35 46.22
CA PHE A 19 -29.92 -49.75 46.35
C PHE A 19 -30.06 -51.24 46.69
N LYS A 20 -29.34 -52.12 45.99
CA LYS A 20 -29.35 -53.57 46.25
C LYS A 20 -28.89 -53.87 47.68
N ASP A 21 -27.76 -53.29 48.08
CA ASP A 21 -27.15 -53.49 49.41
C ASP A 21 -28.05 -52.96 50.53
N LYS A 22 -28.74 -51.85 50.31
CA LYS A 22 -29.68 -51.30 51.29
C LYS A 22 -31.00 -52.06 51.35
N LEU A 23 -31.45 -52.70 50.26
CA LEU A 23 -32.69 -53.48 50.21
C LEU A 23 -32.56 -54.81 50.99
N LYS A 24 -31.37 -55.43 50.95
CA LYS A 24 -31.01 -56.68 51.66
C LYS A 24 -32.00 -57.83 51.43
N ASP A 25 -32.44 -58.01 50.19
CA ASP A 25 -33.39 -59.06 49.81
C ASP A 25 -33.30 -59.34 48.32
N ASP A 26 -32.65 -60.46 47.98
CA ASP A 26 -32.36 -60.85 46.61
C ASP A 26 -33.62 -61.33 45.86
N ASP A 27 -34.64 -61.85 46.56
CA ASP A 27 -35.88 -62.30 45.94
C ASP A 27 -36.68 -61.11 45.43
N VAL A 28 -36.85 -60.08 46.27
CA VAL A 28 -37.51 -58.83 45.88
C VAL A 28 -36.72 -58.11 44.79
N TYR A 29 -35.39 -58.10 44.89
CA TYR A 29 -34.54 -57.48 43.87
C TYR A 29 -34.68 -58.19 42.51
N THR A 30 -34.72 -59.52 42.50
CA THR A 30 -34.93 -60.32 41.28
C THR A 30 -36.31 -60.06 40.67
N GLU A 31 -37.34 -59.89 41.51
CA GLU A 31 -38.68 -59.55 41.04
C GLU A 31 -38.74 -58.15 40.40
N ILE A 32 -38.04 -57.16 40.98
CA ILE A 32 -37.91 -55.82 40.40
C ILE A 32 -37.34 -55.89 38.99
N LEU A 33 -36.28 -56.67 38.79
CA LEU A 33 -35.58 -56.77 37.52
C LEU A 33 -36.42 -57.37 36.37
N LYS A 34 -37.57 -57.99 36.65
CA LYS A 34 -38.45 -58.57 35.61
C LYS A 34 -39.19 -57.52 34.78
N THR A 35 -39.33 -56.29 35.28
CA THR A 35 -40.10 -55.24 34.61
C THR A 35 -39.15 -54.18 34.09
N THR A 36 -38.94 -54.12 32.77
CA THR A 36 -37.91 -53.26 32.14
C THR A 36 -38.50 -52.13 31.31
N SER A 37 -39.82 -52.09 31.10
CA SER A 37 -40.46 -51.07 30.27
C SER A 37 -41.72 -50.48 30.89
N ILE A 38 -42.02 -49.23 30.50
CA ILE A 38 -43.24 -48.54 30.90
C ILE A 38 -44.51 -49.26 30.42
N GLY A 39 -44.47 -49.92 29.25
CA GLY A 39 -45.61 -50.67 28.71
C GLY A 39 -46.06 -51.79 29.65
N GLN A 40 -45.11 -52.54 30.23
CA GLN A 40 -45.40 -53.57 31.22
C GLN A 40 -46.02 -53.01 32.51
N VAL A 41 -45.72 -51.75 32.85
CA VAL A 41 -46.34 -51.06 33.98
C VAL A 41 -47.78 -50.66 33.64
N TYR A 42 -48.03 -50.11 32.44
CA TYR A 42 -49.39 -49.79 31.98
C TYR A 42 -50.29 -51.03 31.91
N ASP A 43 -49.81 -52.11 31.29
CA ASP A 43 -50.53 -53.39 31.21
C ASP A 43 -50.91 -53.90 32.62
N PHE A 44 -49.98 -53.76 33.58
CA PHE A 44 -50.24 -54.13 34.97
C PHE A 44 -51.27 -53.22 35.62
N THR A 45 -51.17 -51.90 35.46
CA THR A 45 -52.10 -50.93 36.07
C THR A 45 -53.50 -51.07 35.52
N ASP A 46 -53.66 -51.37 34.22
CA ASP A 46 -54.96 -51.60 33.60
C ASP A 46 -55.62 -52.87 34.15
N ASN A 47 -54.85 -53.94 34.29
CA ASN A 47 -55.33 -55.18 34.90
C ASN A 47 -55.67 -54.98 36.38
N LEU A 48 -54.87 -54.23 37.13
CA LEU A 48 -55.12 -53.90 38.53
C LEU A 48 -56.39 -53.05 38.68
N GLN A 49 -56.62 -52.09 37.78
CA GLN A 49 -57.81 -51.24 37.75
C GLN A 49 -59.08 -52.08 37.52
N LYS A 50 -59.04 -53.04 36.57
CA LYS A 50 -60.15 -53.98 36.32
C LYS A 50 -60.46 -54.83 37.56
N GLN A 51 -59.44 -55.40 38.20
CA GLN A 51 -59.62 -56.20 39.42
C GLN A 51 -60.17 -55.38 40.62
N GLN A 52 -59.83 -54.10 40.72
CA GLN A 52 -60.36 -53.20 41.77
C GLN A 52 -61.80 -52.76 41.47
N ALA A 53 -62.18 -52.65 40.20
CA ALA A 53 -63.55 -52.36 39.78
C ALA A 53 -64.53 -53.48 40.16
N GLU A 54 -64.12 -54.73 39.97
CA GLU A 54 -64.89 -55.90 40.40
C GLU A 54 -65.09 -55.95 41.93
N LYS A 55 -64.18 -55.36 42.70
CA LYS A 55 -64.23 -55.30 44.19
C LYS A 55 -64.87 -54.02 44.75
N GLY A 56 -65.44 -53.16 43.90
CA GLY A 56 -66.11 -51.91 44.34
C GLY A 56 -65.14 -50.86 44.92
N HIS A 57 -63.86 -50.95 44.56
CA HIS A 57 -62.79 -50.13 45.10
C HIS A 57 -62.06 -49.33 44.02
N LEU A 58 -62.73 -48.98 42.90
CA LEU A 58 -62.18 -48.15 41.82
C LEU A 58 -61.39 -46.95 42.36
N ARG A 59 -60.11 -46.87 41.97
CA ARG A 59 -59.20 -45.79 42.32
C ARG A 59 -58.83 -45.02 41.08
N HIS A 60 -58.45 -43.76 41.25
CA HIS A 60 -58.05 -42.90 40.14
C HIS A 60 -56.59 -43.17 39.78
N LEU A 61 -56.30 -44.34 39.18
CA LEU A 61 -54.95 -44.71 38.74
C LEU A 61 -54.39 -43.72 37.70
N SER A 62 -55.22 -42.93 37.01
CA SER A 62 -54.77 -41.79 36.20
C SER A 62 -53.91 -40.77 36.97
N LYS A 63 -53.99 -40.73 38.31
CA LYS A 63 -53.13 -39.85 39.12
C LYS A 63 -51.65 -40.19 39.06
N ILE A 64 -51.25 -41.41 38.71
CA ILE A 64 -49.82 -41.76 38.58
C ILE A 64 -49.24 -41.38 37.23
N GLU A 65 -50.09 -41.00 36.28
CA GLU A 65 -49.71 -40.65 34.91
C GLU A 65 -48.62 -39.56 34.82
N PRO A 66 -48.65 -38.46 35.62
CA PRO A 66 -47.56 -37.48 35.61
C PRO A 66 -46.20 -38.09 35.95
N PHE A 67 -46.15 -39.03 36.88
CA PHE A 67 -44.92 -39.71 37.28
C PHE A 67 -44.42 -40.67 36.20
N LEU A 68 -45.32 -41.48 35.63
CA LEU A 68 -44.95 -42.41 34.57
C LEU A 68 -44.49 -41.69 33.30
N ASN A 69 -45.16 -40.60 32.91
CA ASN A 69 -44.79 -39.80 31.75
C ASN A 69 -43.38 -39.20 31.93
N ARG A 70 -43.11 -38.59 33.09
CA ARG A 70 -41.79 -38.00 33.39
C ARG A 70 -40.68 -39.04 33.47
N LEU A 71 -40.93 -40.20 34.08
CA LEU A 71 -39.98 -41.32 34.04
C LEU A 71 -39.79 -41.87 32.63
N GLY A 72 -40.82 -41.80 31.79
CA GLY A 72 -40.76 -42.21 30.38
C GLY A 72 -39.81 -41.32 29.60
N GLU A 73 -39.92 -40.00 29.76
CA GLU A 73 -38.96 -39.03 29.24
C GLU A 73 -37.54 -39.28 29.75
N TYR A 74 -37.41 -39.48 31.06
CA TYR A 74 -36.13 -39.73 31.73
C TYR A 74 -35.44 -41.01 31.22
N SER A 75 -36.20 -42.09 31.05
CA SER A 75 -35.68 -43.37 30.53
C SER A 75 -35.11 -43.23 29.12
N LYS A 76 -35.78 -42.49 28.23
CA LYS A 76 -35.29 -42.22 26.87
C LYS A 76 -33.98 -41.44 26.88
N VAL A 77 -33.85 -40.46 27.80
CA VAL A 77 -32.60 -39.72 27.97
C VAL A 77 -31.49 -40.66 28.44
N ILE A 78 -31.74 -41.48 29.46
CA ILE A 78 -30.75 -42.47 29.96
C ILE A 78 -30.32 -43.47 28.87
N GLU A 79 -31.27 -43.98 28.07
CA GLU A 79 -31.02 -44.96 27.01
C GLU A 79 -30.02 -44.45 25.97
N ILE A 80 -30.06 -43.15 25.65
CA ILE A 80 -29.14 -42.51 24.70
C ILE A 80 -27.69 -42.56 25.22
N PHE A 81 -27.46 -42.47 26.54
CA PHE A 81 -26.12 -42.22 27.11
C PHE A 81 -25.45 -43.45 27.72
N ILE A 82 -26.21 -44.35 28.36
CA ILE A 82 -25.66 -45.41 29.23
C ILE A 82 -25.40 -46.74 28.48
N GLN A 83 -25.50 -46.75 27.14
CA GLN A 83 -25.49 -48.00 26.35
C GLN A 83 -26.40 -49.06 27.00
N ALA A 84 -27.64 -48.64 27.25
CA ALA A 84 -28.72 -49.30 27.98
C ALA A 84 -28.42 -50.70 28.56
N LYS A 85 -27.99 -50.75 29.82
CA LYS A 85 -28.07 -51.99 30.59
C LYS A 85 -29.55 -52.21 31.02
N PRO A 86 -30.18 -53.35 30.67
CA PRO A 86 -31.59 -53.62 30.98
C PRO A 86 -31.94 -53.54 32.47
N ASP A 87 -30.95 -53.71 33.34
CA ASP A 87 -31.09 -53.67 34.79
C ASP A 87 -31.32 -52.26 35.35
N ILE A 88 -30.72 -51.21 34.78
CA ILE A 88 -30.94 -49.81 35.18
C ILE A 88 -32.38 -49.39 34.84
N LEU A 89 -32.85 -49.73 33.65
CA LEU A 89 -34.25 -49.48 33.26
C LEU A 89 -35.22 -50.24 34.17
N ALA A 90 -34.87 -51.47 34.55
CA ALA A 90 -35.71 -52.24 35.45
C ALA A 90 -35.85 -51.62 36.85
N LEU A 91 -34.82 -50.92 37.33
CA LEU A 91 -34.87 -50.19 38.59
C LEU A 91 -35.74 -48.94 38.53
N ILE A 92 -36.02 -48.40 37.34
CA ILE A 92 -37.00 -47.32 37.14
C ILE A 92 -38.42 -47.90 37.22
N TRP A 93 -38.68 -49.03 36.54
CA TRP A 93 -40.05 -49.51 36.31
C TRP A 93 -40.54 -50.58 37.30
N GLY A 94 -39.68 -51.50 37.72
CA GLY A 94 -40.05 -52.61 38.60
C GLY A 94 -40.53 -52.21 40.00
N PRO A 95 -39.90 -51.25 40.70
CA PRO A 95 -40.31 -50.90 42.06
C PRO A 95 -41.71 -50.30 42.12
N ILE A 96 -42.08 -49.44 41.16
CA ILE A 96 -43.42 -48.82 41.15
C ILE A 96 -44.52 -49.87 40.93
N LYS A 97 -44.29 -50.86 40.08
CA LYS A 97 -45.22 -52.00 39.88
C LYS A 97 -45.43 -52.77 41.18
N LEU A 98 -44.35 -53.14 41.88
CA LEU A 98 -44.43 -53.85 43.15
C LEU A 98 -45.11 -53.05 44.26
N LEU A 99 -44.79 -51.75 44.37
CA LEU A 99 -45.41 -50.88 45.36
C LEU A 99 -46.91 -50.76 45.14
N LEU A 100 -47.37 -50.62 43.90
CA LEU A 100 -48.79 -50.60 43.57
C LEU A 100 -49.47 -51.94 43.91
N GLN A 101 -48.82 -53.07 43.62
CA GLN A 101 -49.32 -54.40 43.97
C GLN A 101 -49.45 -54.61 45.48
N TRP A 102 -48.45 -54.19 46.27
CA TRP A 102 -48.47 -54.36 47.71
C TRP A 102 -49.43 -53.38 48.39
N ALA A 103 -49.48 -52.14 47.90
CA ALA A 103 -50.36 -51.12 48.45
C ALA A 103 -51.84 -51.38 48.12
N SER A 104 -52.17 -52.11 47.05
CA SER A 104 -53.55 -52.37 46.61
C SER A 104 -54.39 -53.19 47.58
N VAL A 105 -53.78 -53.71 48.64
CA VAL A 105 -54.44 -54.49 49.69
C VAL A 105 -55.28 -53.63 50.62
N LEU A 106 -54.86 -52.40 50.93
CA LEU A 106 -55.63 -51.46 51.76
C LEU A 106 -55.88 -50.17 51.00
N LYS A 107 -57.09 -49.61 51.18
CA LYS A 107 -57.50 -48.34 50.59
C LYS A 107 -56.53 -47.21 50.94
N GLN A 108 -56.22 -47.06 52.24
CA GLN A 108 -55.39 -45.97 52.75
C GLN A 108 -53.96 -46.04 52.22
N SER A 109 -53.37 -47.25 52.14
CA SER A 109 -52.02 -47.42 51.60
C SER A 109 -51.94 -47.18 50.11
N PHE A 110 -52.95 -47.62 49.36
CA PHE A 110 -53.01 -47.38 47.93
C PHE A 110 -53.16 -45.89 47.61
N ASP A 111 -54.10 -45.20 48.27
CA ASP A 111 -54.28 -43.75 48.13
C ASP A 111 -52.99 -43.01 48.51
N ALA A 112 -52.29 -43.42 49.57
CA ALA A 112 -51.03 -42.81 49.98
C ALA A 112 -49.94 -42.94 48.91
N ILE A 113 -49.72 -44.15 48.37
CA ILE A 113 -48.70 -44.36 47.33
C ILE A 113 -49.04 -43.60 46.06
N VAL A 114 -50.28 -43.70 45.57
CA VAL A 114 -50.72 -43.00 44.35
C VAL A 114 -50.57 -41.48 44.49
N ASN A 115 -50.96 -40.90 45.63
CA ASN A 115 -50.83 -39.45 45.84
C ASN A 115 -49.36 -39.03 46.00
N THR A 116 -48.54 -39.83 46.68
CA THR A 116 -47.10 -39.56 46.83
C THR A 116 -46.37 -39.64 45.49
N THR A 117 -46.67 -40.65 44.66
CA THR A 117 -46.09 -40.76 43.31
C THR A 117 -46.54 -39.62 42.41
N ALA A 118 -47.81 -39.22 42.47
CA ALA A 118 -48.32 -38.07 41.73
C ALA A 118 -47.58 -36.77 42.13
N ALA A 119 -47.37 -36.57 43.43
CA ALA A 119 -46.67 -35.40 43.96
C ALA A 119 -45.20 -35.37 43.52
N ILE A 120 -44.50 -36.52 43.51
CA ILE A 120 -43.14 -36.62 42.98
C ILE A 120 -43.12 -36.37 41.46
N GLY A 121 -44.07 -36.96 40.72
CA GLY A 121 -44.19 -36.77 39.27
C GLY A 121 -44.33 -35.30 38.86
N ASN A 122 -45.07 -34.52 39.63
CA ASN A 122 -45.23 -33.08 39.38
C ASN A 122 -43.97 -32.25 39.68
N LEU A 123 -43.05 -32.75 40.51
CA LEU A 123 -41.78 -32.09 40.83
C LEU A 123 -40.68 -32.42 39.80
N LEU A 124 -40.80 -33.55 39.10
CA LEU A 124 -39.84 -33.94 38.07
C LEU A 124 -39.89 -32.98 36.86
N PRO A 125 -38.73 -32.63 36.29
CA PRO A 125 -38.62 -31.71 35.15
C PRO A 125 -38.97 -32.37 33.81
N GLU A 126 -39.14 -31.55 32.77
CA GLU A 126 -39.26 -31.98 31.37
C GLU A 126 -37.91 -32.45 30.82
N PHE A 127 -37.62 -33.74 30.93
CA PHE A 127 -36.30 -34.28 30.60
C PHE A 127 -36.01 -34.25 29.09
N ILE A 128 -37.04 -34.33 28.24
CA ILE A 128 -36.87 -34.27 26.77
C ILE A 128 -36.22 -32.95 26.33
N SER A 129 -36.56 -31.83 26.99
CA SER A 129 -36.04 -30.51 26.62
C SER A 129 -34.52 -30.40 26.75
N VAL A 130 -33.91 -31.26 27.57
CA VAL A 130 -32.49 -31.21 27.90
C VAL A 130 -31.66 -32.12 26.99
N THR A 131 -32.28 -33.05 26.23
CA THR A 131 -31.65 -34.09 25.37
C THR A 131 -30.52 -33.55 24.46
N ARG A 132 -30.65 -32.34 23.93
CA ARG A 132 -29.66 -31.72 23.02
C ARG A 132 -28.46 -31.09 23.74
N LEU A 133 -28.60 -30.71 25.01
CA LEU A 133 -27.59 -29.99 25.80
C LEU A 133 -26.59 -30.95 26.50
N PHE A 134 -26.97 -32.22 26.64
CA PHE A 134 -26.24 -33.22 27.45
C PHE A 134 -24.93 -33.74 26.89
N SER A 135 -24.69 -33.69 25.57
CA SER A 135 -23.45 -34.26 25.02
C SER A 135 -22.21 -33.48 25.45
N GLN A 136 -22.36 -32.22 25.84
CA GLN A 136 -21.24 -31.31 26.11
C GLN A 136 -21.10 -30.90 27.58
N ASN A 137 -22.17 -30.91 28.39
CA ASN A 137 -22.14 -30.41 29.76
C ASN A 137 -22.09 -31.56 30.79
N THR A 138 -20.97 -31.68 31.51
CA THR A 138 -20.75 -32.71 32.54
C THR A 138 -21.64 -32.51 33.77
N HIS A 139 -21.95 -31.27 34.15
CA HIS A 139 -22.76 -30.97 35.35
C HIS A 139 -24.20 -31.50 35.20
N ILE A 140 -24.78 -31.39 34.01
CA ILE A 140 -26.14 -31.88 33.75
C ILE A 140 -26.19 -33.42 33.85
N LYS A 141 -25.10 -34.11 33.47
CA LYS A 141 -25.00 -35.58 33.62
C LYS A 141 -24.94 -35.99 35.09
N ASP A 142 -24.24 -35.24 35.93
CA ASP A 142 -24.19 -35.46 37.37
C ASP A 142 -25.58 -35.26 38.01
N VAL A 143 -26.31 -34.21 37.59
CA VAL A 143 -27.68 -33.95 38.06
C VAL A 143 -28.64 -35.08 37.66
N LEU A 144 -28.51 -35.68 36.46
CA LEU A 144 -29.31 -36.87 36.10
C LEU A 144 -29.02 -38.06 37.00
N ALA A 145 -27.76 -38.31 37.35
CA ALA A 145 -27.41 -39.40 38.27
C ALA A 145 -27.99 -39.16 39.68
N LEU A 146 -28.05 -37.91 40.13
CA LEU A 146 -28.72 -37.53 41.38
C LEU A 146 -30.22 -37.81 41.34
N PHE A 147 -30.92 -37.48 40.25
CA PHE A 147 -32.34 -37.85 40.10
C PHE A 147 -32.56 -39.36 40.16
N PHE A 148 -31.69 -40.16 39.52
CA PHE A 148 -31.78 -41.61 39.59
C PHE A 148 -31.72 -42.08 41.05
N ARG A 149 -30.77 -41.54 41.80
CA ARG A 149 -30.59 -41.86 43.23
C ARG A 149 -31.81 -41.45 44.05
N ASP A 150 -32.35 -40.26 43.84
CA ASP A 150 -33.54 -39.78 44.58
C ASP A 150 -34.76 -40.68 44.31
N ILE A 151 -34.96 -41.10 43.06
CA ILE A 151 -36.04 -42.03 42.68
C ILE A 151 -35.85 -43.38 43.41
N LEU A 152 -34.62 -43.91 43.43
CA LEU A 152 -34.31 -45.15 44.15
C LEU A 152 -34.47 -45.01 45.66
N ASP A 153 -34.12 -43.87 46.26
CA ASP A 153 -34.29 -43.62 47.69
C ASP A 153 -35.79 -43.56 48.06
N PHE A 154 -36.62 -42.93 47.23
CA PHE A 154 -38.08 -43.00 47.37
C PHE A 154 -38.56 -44.45 47.36
N TYR A 155 -38.18 -45.23 46.34
CA TYR A 155 -38.56 -46.63 46.25
C TYR A 155 -38.08 -47.45 47.44
N LEU A 156 -36.86 -47.22 47.91
CA LEU A 156 -36.27 -47.94 49.03
C LEU A 156 -37.05 -47.68 50.34
N VAL A 157 -37.42 -46.43 50.61
CA VAL A 157 -38.20 -46.07 51.79
C VAL A 157 -39.58 -46.74 51.75
N ALA A 158 -40.24 -46.72 50.60
CA ALA A 158 -41.56 -47.31 50.42
C ALA A 158 -41.52 -48.85 50.49
N LEU A 159 -40.59 -49.50 49.79
CA LEU A 159 -40.45 -50.96 49.77
C LEU A 159 -40.13 -51.51 51.17
N LYS A 160 -39.22 -50.86 51.90
CA LYS A 160 -38.88 -51.27 53.29
C LYS A 160 -40.09 -51.23 54.22
N PHE A 161 -40.96 -50.23 54.06
CA PHE A 161 -42.17 -50.13 54.86
C PHE A 161 -43.14 -51.29 54.59
N PHE A 162 -43.44 -51.60 53.33
CA PHE A 162 -44.37 -52.68 52.99
C PHE A 162 -43.83 -54.08 53.27
N LYS A 163 -42.51 -54.21 53.43
CA LYS A 163 -41.87 -55.45 53.89
C LYS A 163 -41.98 -55.68 55.41
N LEU A 164 -42.41 -54.68 56.19
CA LEU A 164 -42.56 -54.86 57.63
C LEU A 164 -43.62 -55.93 57.92
N PRO A 165 -43.33 -56.88 58.83
CA PRO A 165 -44.34 -57.80 59.33
C PRO A 165 -45.52 -56.99 59.88
N ARG A 166 -46.75 -57.38 59.52
CA ARG A 166 -47.97 -56.73 59.99
C ARG A 166 -48.11 -55.24 59.61
N TRP A 167 -47.45 -54.77 58.54
CA TRP A 167 -47.57 -53.39 58.04
C TRP A 167 -49.02 -52.89 57.94
N ARG A 168 -49.96 -53.79 57.59
CA ARG A 168 -51.41 -53.51 57.50
C ARG A 168 -51.99 -52.92 58.79
N TYR A 169 -51.51 -53.38 59.95
CA TYR A 169 -52.02 -52.96 61.26
C TYR A 169 -51.32 -51.70 61.79
N VAL A 170 -50.09 -51.44 61.36
CA VAL A 170 -49.26 -50.32 61.82
C VAL A 170 -49.18 -49.19 60.80
N PHE A 171 -50.02 -49.22 59.78
CA PHE A 171 -49.99 -48.26 58.68
C PHE A 171 -50.18 -46.83 59.17
N GLU A 172 -51.29 -46.54 59.85
CA GLU A 172 -51.61 -45.19 60.34
C GLU A 172 -50.54 -44.63 61.31
N SER A 173 -49.85 -45.50 62.06
CA SER A 173 -48.87 -45.06 63.06
C SER A 173 -47.44 -44.91 62.54
N LEU A 174 -47.01 -45.74 61.60
CA LEU A 174 -45.64 -45.76 61.09
C LEU A 174 -45.48 -45.11 59.72
N TRP A 175 -46.54 -45.03 58.93
CA TRP A 175 -46.51 -44.39 57.61
C TRP A 175 -46.14 -42.89 57.69
N PRO A 176 -46.65 -42.08 58.64
CA PRO A 176 -46.25 -40.67 58.74
C PRO A 176 -44.73 -40.48 58.84
N LYS A 177 -44.03 -41.27 59.66
CA LYS A 177 -42.56 -41.20 59.81
C LYS A 177 -41.80 -41.57 58.53
N HIS A 178 -42.34 -42.48 57.72
CA HIS A 178 -41.75 -42.84 56.43
C HIS A 178 -42.08 -41.78 55.38
N LYS A 179 -43.28 -41.20 55.45
CA LYS A 179 -43.69 -40.06 54.63
C LYS A 179 -42.78 -38.85 54.85
N ASP A 180 -42.34 -38.58 56.09
CA ASP A 180 -41.36 -37.51 56.37
C ASP A 180 -40.02 -37.75 55.66
N LYS A 181 -39.56 -39.00 55.59
CA LYS A 181 -38.36 -39.35 54.82
C LYS A 181 -38.57 -39.18 53.32
N ILE A 182 -39.77 -39.51 52.82
CA ILE A 182 -40.13 -39.26 51.42
C ILE A 182 -40.22 -37.76 51.14
N GLU A 183 -40.62 -36.94 52.11
CA GLU A 183 -40.63 -35.48 51.98
C GLU A 183 -39.21 -34.92 51.81
N ALA A 184 -38.22 -35.47 52.51
CA ALA A 184 -36.82 -35.11 52.30
C ALA A 184 -36.36 -35.46 50.86
N VAL A 185 -36.78 -36.61 50.33
CA VAL A 185 -36.51 -36.98 48.93
C VAL A 185 -37.19 -35.99 47.97
N ARG A 186 -38.44 -35.59 48.25
CA ARG A 186 -39.16 -34.58 47.44
C ARG A 186 -38.43 -33.24 47.41
N GLN A 187 -37.87 -32.79 48.53
CA GLN A 187 -37.08 -31.57 48.60
C GLN A 187 -35.78 -31.68 47.79
N ASN A 188 -35.13 -32.85 47.78
CA ASN A 188 -33.96 -33.07 46.93
C ASN A 188 -34.33 -33.02 45.44
N ILE A 189 -35.40 -33.70 45.05
CA ILE A 189 -35.91 -33.67 43.66
C ILE A 189 -36.24 -32.24 43.25
N GLU A 190 -36.89 -31.44 44.11
CA GLU A 190 -37.19 -30.03 43.84
C GLU A 190 -35.91 -29.20 43.66
N ARG A 191 -34.89 -29.38 44.52
CA ARG A 191 -33.59 -28.71 44.38
C ARG A 191 -32.88 -29.09 43.09
N HIS A 192 -32.81 -30.38 42.77
CA HIS A 192 -32.20 -30.86 41.52
C HIS A 192 -32.98 -30.35 40.29
N SER A 193 -34.32 -30.24 40.38
CA SER A 193 -35.15 -29.64 39.33
C SER A 193 -34.84 -28.16 39.12
N HIS A 194 -34.58 -27.40 40.18
CA HIS A 194 -34.15 -26.00 40.08
C HIS A 194 -32.75 -25.85 39.49
N LEU A 195 -31.80 -26.69 39.91
CA LEU A 195 -30.45 -26.70 39.34
C LEU A 195 -30.50 -26.98 37.83
N LEU A 196 -31.27 -27.99 37.42
CA LEU A 196 -31.45 -28.31 36.01
C LEU A 196 -32.06 -27.16 35.21
N ARG A 197 -33.08 -26.46 35.75
CA ARG A 197 -33.70 -25.31 35.07
C ARG A 197 -32.75 -24.13 34.95
N ASN A 198 -31.99 -23.81 36.00
CA ASN A 198 -31.05 -22.69 35.99
C ASN A 198 -29.90 -22.93 35.01
N ASP A 199 -29.36 -24.16 34.96
CA ASP A 199 -28.30 -24.52 34.02
C ASP A 199 -28.80 -24.49 32.58
N VAL A 200 -30.00 -24.99 32.31
CA VAL A 200 -30.63 -24.94 30.98
C VAL A 200 -30.94 -23.49 30.58
N GLN A 201 -31.40 -22.64 31.51
CA GLN A 201 -31.67 -21.23 31.25
C GLN A 201 -30.37 -20.44 31.00
N PHE A 202 -29.30 -20.70 31.76
CA PHE A 202 -28.00 -20.07 31.57
C PHE A 202 -27.36 -20.50 30.25
N GLU A 203 -27.48 -21.78 29.89
CA GLU A 203 -27.02 -22.29 28.60
C GLU A 203 -27.83 -21.74 27.43
N HIS A 204 -29.16 -21.62 27.53
CA HIS A 204 -29.97 -20.94 26.52
C HIS A 204 -29.61 -19.44 26.41
N ILE A 205 -29.34 -18.74 27.52
CA ILE A 205 -28.87 -17.34 27.49
C ILE A 205 -27.47 -17.23 26.87
N LEU A 206 -26.58 -18.17 27.14
CA LEU A 206 -25.25 -18.24 26.52
C LEU A 206 -25.35 -18.58 25.04
N GLN A 207 -26.20 -19.53 24.65
CA GLN A 207 -26.43 -19.90 23.25
C GLN A 207 -27.17 -18.82 22.48
N GLU A 208 -28.13 -18.10 23.09
CA GLU A 208 -28.76 -16.93 22.49
C GLU A 208 -27.78 -15.76 22.40
N ARG A 209 -26.95 -15.51 23.42
CA ARG A 209 -25.88 -14.49 23.33
C ARG A 209 -24.82 -14.86 22.31
N GLU A 210 -24.42 -16.13 22.23
CA GLU A 210 -23.50 -16.61 21.22
C GLU A 210 -24.15 -16.63 19.84
N ALA A 211 -25.44 -16.92 19.70
CA ALA A 211 -26.16 -16.83 18.45
C ALA A 211 -26.36 -15.38 18.02
N VAL A 212 -26.60 -14.45 18.94
CA VAL A 212 -26.62 -13.00 18.71
C VAL A 212 -25.22 -12.50 18.34
N LEU A 213 -24.17 -12.88 19.06
CA LEU A 213 -22.77 -12.54 18.71
C LEU A 213 -22.33 -13.18 17.38
N ARG A 214 -22.79 -14.40 17.07
CA ARG A 214 -22.57 -15.06 15.77
C ARG A 214 -23.40 -14.42 14.66
N SER A 215 -24.62 -13.97 14.95
CA SER A 215 -25.50 -13.26 14.02
C SER A 215 -24.99 -11.86 13.74
N GLU A 216 -24.58 -11.11 14.76
CA GLU A 216 -23.89 -9.81 14.65
C GLU A 216 -22.54 -9.97 13.97
N GLY A 217 -21.74 -10.98 14.32
CA GLY A 217 -20.49 -11.30 13.64
C GLY A 217 -20.70 -11.71 12.17
N SER A 218 -21.76 -12.46 11.86
CA SER A 218 -22.11 -12.84 10.48
C SER A 218 -22.67 -11.65 9.69
N HIS A 219 -23.46 -10.78 10.31
CA HIS A 219 -24.00 -9.57 9.69
C HIS A 219 -22.88 -8.54 9.43
N ARG A 220 -22.03 -8.27 10.43
CA ARG A 220 -20.82 -7.42 10.30
C ARG A 220 -19.83 -8.00 9.30
N ARG A 221 -19.70 -9.33 9.21
CA ARG A 221 -18.89 -9.99 8.18
C ARG A 221 -19.50 -9.77 6.79
N GLN A 222 -20.81 -9.92 6.62
CA GLN A 222 -21.49 -9.63 5.35
C GLN A 222 -21.35 -8.16 4.97
N GLU A 223 -21.51 -7.25 5.92
CA GLU A 223 -21.33 -5.81 5.74
C GLU A 223 -19.88 -5.46 5.35
N PHE A 224 -18.89 -6.00 6.07
CA PHE A 224 -17.48 -5.84 5.73
C PHE A 224 -17.17 -6.30 4.31
N TRP A 225 -17.68 -7.47 3.90
CA TRP A 225 -17.49 -7.97 2.53
C TRP A 225 -18.28 -7.16 1.50
N ALA A 226 -19.44 -6.60 1.84
CA ALA A 226 -20.17 -5.68 0.97
C ALA A 226 -19.39 -4.38 0.76
N ILE A 227 -18.85 -3.77 1.83
CA ILE A 227 -17.99 -2.58 1.75
C ILE A 227 -16.71 -2.89 0.94
N LYS A 228 -16.09 -4.06 1.18
CA LYS A 228 -14.90 -4.49 0.43
C LYS A 228 -15.20 -4.69 -1.06
N THR A 229 -16.35 -5.27 -1.39
CA THR A 229 -16.76 -5.49 -2.78
C THR A 229 -17.05 -4.17 -3.49
N ASP A 230 -17.70 -3.24 -2.79
CA ASP A 230 -18.03 -1.90 -3.28
C ASP A 230 -16.78 -1.04 -3.52
N ILE A 231 -15.84 -1.02 -2.56
CA ILE A 231 -14.57 -0.29 -2.70
C ILE A 231 -13.63 -0.98 -3.71
N SER A 232 -13.73 -2.30 -3.84
CA SER A 232 -12.88 -3.13 -4.70
C SER A 232 -11.38 -2.82 -4.53
N PRO A 233 -10.81 -2.96 -3.31
CA PRO A 233 -9.41 -2.65 -3.04
C PRO A 233 -8.47 -3.53 -3.87
N ILE A 234 -7.34 -2.96 -4.28
CA ILE A 234 -6.32 -3.69 -5.05
C ILE A 234 -5.78 -4.86 -4.22
N ASP A 235 -5.90 -6.07 -4.75
CA ASP A 235 -5.37 -7.29 -4.13
C ASP A 235 -3.92 -7.52 -4.56
N HIS A 236 -2.99 -7.25 -3.65
CA HIS A 236 -1.56 -7.50 -3.84
C HIS A 236 -1.15 -8.95 -3.53
N GLY A 237 -2.06 -9.79 -3.01
CA GLY A 237 -1.78 -11.18 -2.64
C GLY A 237 -1.36 -12.04 -3.83
N LYS A 238 -2.07 -11.96 -4.95
CA LYS A 238 -1.73 -12.69 -6.18
C LYS A 238 -0.32 -12.35 -6.69
N ARG A 239 0.06 -11.07 -6.62
CA ARG A 239 1.40 -10.61 -7.02
C ARG A 239 2.46 -11.12 -6.05
N PHE A 240 2.19 -11.10 -4.75
CA PHE A 240 3.06 -11.69 -3.73
C PHE A 240 3.31 -13.19 -3.99
N ASP A 241 2.26 -13.96 -4.25
CA ASP A 241 2.37 -15.41 -4.49
C ASP A 241 3.19 -15.70 -5.77
N SER A 242 2.98 -14.91 -6.83
CA SER A 242 3.77 -15.01 -8.06
C SER A 242 5.25 -14.71 -7.84
N ILE A 243 5.58 -13.62 -7.14
CA ILE A 243 6.98 -13.25 -6.82
C ILE A 243 7.62 -14.33 -5.94
N LYS A 244 6.87 -14.85 -4.96
CA LYS A 244 7.34 -15.92 -4.07
C LYS A 244 7.63 -17.21 -4.83
N ALA A 245 6.76 -17.61 -5.76
CA ALA A 245 6.94 -18.81 -6.58
C ALA A 245 8.17 -18.72 -7.51
N GLN A 246 8.46 -17.52 -8.02
CA GLN A 246 9.61 -17.26 -8.89
C GLN A 246 10.94 -17.10 -8.13
N ARG A 247 10.90 -16.95 -6.80
CA ARG A 247 12.10 -16.70 -5.99
C ARG A 247 12.86 -18.00 -5.74
N CYS A 248 14.13 -18.06 -6.14
CA CYS A 248 15.02 -19.16 -5.79
C CYS A 248 15.27 -19.26 -4.28
N GLU A 249 15.34 -20.47 -3.75
CA GLU A 249 15.59 -20.71 -2.32
C GLU A 249 16.92 -20.06 -1.87
N GLY A 250 16.90 -19.37 -0.72
CA GLY A 250 18.07 -18.68 -0.19
C GLY A 250 18.24 -17.22 -0.62
N THR A 251 17.53 -16.79 -1.67
CA THR A 251 17.53 -15.39 -2.14
C THR A 251 17.07 -14.46 -1.03
N GLY A 252 17.79 -13.35 -0.84
CA GLY A 252 17.43 -12.31 0.14
C GLY A 252 17.71 -12.64 1.61
N LYS A 253 18.19 -13.85 1.94
CA LYS A 253 18.51 -14.22 3.33
C LYS A 253 19.59 -13.34 3.96
N TRP A 254 20.49 -12.76 3.17
CA TRP A 254 21.52 -11.86 3.67
C TRP A 254 20.93 -10.63 4.39
N LEU A 255 19.78 -10.12 3.92
CA LEU A 255 19.11 -8.97 4.52
C LEU A 255 18.62 -9.30 5.93
N LEU A 256 18.25 -10.56 6.19
CA LEU A 256 17.80 -10.99 7.51
C LEU A 256 18.93 -10.99 8.54
N ASN A 257 20.19 -11.04 8.09
CA ASN A 257 21.38 -10.97 8.92
C ASN A 257 21.94 -9.54 9.02
N ASP A 258 21.34 -8.58 8.30
CA ASP A 258 21.76 -7.18 8.36
C ASP A 258 21.40 -6.58 9.74
N ALA A 259 22.33 -5.80 10.30
CA ALA A 259 22.19 -5.27 11.64
C ALA A 259 21.04 -4.25 11.75
N ASP A 260 20.79 -3.46 10.71
CA ASP A 260 19.71 -2.47 10.72
C ASP A 260 18.37 -3.14 10.43
N PHE A 261 18.32 -4.15 9.56
CA PHE A 261 17.12 -4.97 9.40
C PHE A 261 16.73 -5.68 10.70
N ALA A 262 17.70 -6.26 11.42
CA ALA A 262 17.45 -6.93 12.70
C ALA A 262 16.89 -5.96 13.76
N LYS A 263 17.41 -4.72 13.83
CA LYS A 263 16.87 -3.67 14.70
C LYS A 263 15.45 -3.28 14.31
N TRP A 264 15.15 -3.16 13.02
CA TRP A 264 13.81 -2.83 12.53
C TRP A 264 12.80 -3.94 12.81
N LEU A 265 13.23 -5.20 12.68
CA LEU A 265 12.39 -6.36 12.95
C LEU A 265 12.07 -6.52 14.44
N ASP A 266 12.98 -6.12 15.35
CA ASP A 266 12.81 -6.23 16.80
C ASP A 266 11.76 -5.23 17.34
N PRO A 267 10.60 -5.70 17.84
CA PRO A 267 9.56 -4.83 18.36
C PRO A 267 9.92 -4.15 19.69
N SER A 268 10.99 -4.58 20.38
CA SER A 268 11.50 -3.91 21.59
C SER A 268 12.44 -2.76 21.26
N ASN A 269 12.97 -2.72 20.03
CA ASN A 269 13.81 -1.64 19.57
C ASN A 269 12.95 -0.46 19.10
N HIS A 270 13.11 0.71 19.73
CA HIS A 270 12.34 1.91 19.40
C HIS A 270 13.10 2.91 18.52
N GLU A 271 14.38 2.65 18.21
CA GLU A 271 15.24 3.58 17.47
C GLU A 271 14.98 3.55 15.97
N LEU A 272 14.69 2.37 15.42
CA LEU A 272 14.51 2.13 13.99
C LEU A 272 13.15 1.47 13.70
N ARG A 273 12.15 2.27 13.36
CA ARG A 273 10.78 1.81 13.02
C ARG A 273 10.41 1.95 11.54
N LEU A 274 11.26 2.65 10.78
CA LEU A 274 11.19 2.75 9.33
C LEU A 274 12.53 2.29 8.76
N LEU A 275 12.47 1.47 7.72
CA LEU A 275 13.63 1.01 6.97
C LEU A 275 13.43 1.38 5.50
N TRP A 276 14.37 2.15 4.94
CA TRP A 276 14.35 2.54 3.54
C TRP A 276 15.34 1.68 2.76
N LEU A 277 14.83 0.82 1.87
CA LEU A 277 15.66 -0.08 1.07
C LEU A 277 15.75 0.47 -0.36
N GLN A 278 16.96 0.87 -0.74
CA GLN A 278 17.26 1.41 -2.07
C GLN A 278 18.25 0.53 -2.82
N GLY A 279 18.17 0.55 -4.14
CA GLY A 279 19.08 -0.21 -4.99
C GLY A 279 18.84 0.11 -6.46
N ILE A 280 19.86 -0.14 -7.29
CA ILE A 280 19.76 0.05 -8.74
C ILE A 280 18.62 -0.78 -9.36
N PRO A 281 18.13 -0.44 -10.56
CA PRO A 281 17.22 -1.30 -11.31
C PRO A 281 17.80 -2.72 -11.45
N GLY A 282 16.95 -3.74 -11.33
CA GLY A 282 17.37 -5.15 -11.40
C GLY A 282 18.07 -5.70 -10.15
N ALA A 283 18.31 -4.91 -9.10
CA ALA A 283 18.97 -5.38 -7.86
C ALA A 283 18.15 -6.41 -7.04
N GLY A 284 16.96 -6.81 -7.50
CA GLY A 284 16.12 -7.79 -6.82
C GLY A 284 15.28 -7.24 -5.66
N LYS A 285 15.06 -5.91 -5.59
CA LYS A 285 14.28 -5.25 -4.52
C LYS A 285 12.93 -5.92 -4.24
N THR A 286 12.15 -6.18 -5.28
CA THR A 286 10.85 -6.86 -5.17
C THR A 286 10.95 -8.28 -4.57
N PHE A 287 12.00 -9.04 -4.90
CA PHE A 287 12.27 -10.35 -4.29
C PHE A 287 12.78 -10.25 -2.85
N LEU A 288 13.48 -9.16 -2.50
CA LEU A 288 13.82 -8.85 -1.12
C LEU A 288 12.54 -8.54 -0.33
N SER A 289 11.65 -7.71 -0.87
CA SER A 289 10.35 -7.36 -0.28
C SER A 289 9.52 -8.60 0.05
N SER A 290 9.47 -9.60 -0.85
CA SER A 290 8.77 -10.87 -0.56
C SER A 290 9.40 -11.66 0.60
N THR A 291 10.73 -11.65 0.70
CA THR A 291 11.48 -12.27 1.81
C THR A 291 11.21 -11.57 3.14
N VAL A 292 11.14 -10.24 3.13
CA VAL A 292 10.78 -9.43 4.30
C VAL A 292 9.36 -9.74 4.74
N ILE A 293 8.39 -9.78 3.82
CA ILE A 293 6.98 -10.08 4.12
C ILE A 293 6.83 -11.45 4.78
N GLU A 294 7.52 -12.49 4.27
CA GLU A 294 7.47 -13.81 4.92
C GLU A 294 8.07 -13.80 6.32
N ARG A 295 9.18 -13.09 6.51
CA ARG A 295 9.80 -12.99 7.83
C ARG A 295 8.88 -12.25 8.81
N THR A 296 8.30 -11.13 8.42
CA THR A 296 7.43 -10.32 9.29
C THR A 296 6.13 -11.05 9.64
N LYS A 297 5.58 -11.87 8.74
CA LYS A 297 4.44 -12.77 9.04
C LYS A 297 4.72 -13.74 10.19
N THR A 298 5.98 -14.12 10.43
CA THR A 298 6.35 -14.97 11.59
C THR A 298 6.45 -14.20 12.91
N CYS A 299 6.51 -12.87 12.86
CA CYS A 299 6.72 -12.00 14.02
C CYS A 299 5.46 -11.23 14.41
N GLY A 300 4.57 -10.94 13.47
CA GLY A 300 3.33 -10.19 13.69
C GLY A 300 2.48 -10.13 12.42
N ARG A 301 1.60 -9.13 12.34
CA ARG A 301 0.78 -8.89 11.14
C ARG A 301 1.64 -8.19 10.09
N ALA A 302 1.60 -8.66 8.84
CA ALA A 302 2.35 -8.07 7.73
C ALA A 302 1.39 -7.58 6.65
N LEU A 303 1.40 -6.27 6.42
CA LEU A 303 0.65 -5.61 5.35
C LEU A 303 1.61 -5.23 4.24
N PHE A 304 1.16 -5.33 2.99
CA PHE A 304 2.05 -5.05 1.86
C PHE A 304 1.36 -4.50 0.63
N ALA A 305 2.10 -3.69 -0.13
CA ALA A 305 1.67 -3.18 -1.43
C ALA A 305 2.83 -3.30 -2.44
N PHE A 306 2.53 -3.84 -3.61
CA PHE A 306 3.45 -3.91 -4.74
C PHE A 306 3.00 -2.92 -5.79
N LEU A 307 3.65 -1.76 -5.80
CA LEU A 307 3.36 -0.67 -6.71
C LEU A 307 4.05 -0.91 -8.04
N SER A 308 3.42 -0.45 -9.13
CA SER A 308 4.01 -0.65 -10.44
C SER A 308 3.58 0.37 -11.47
N TYR A 309 4.49 0.72 -12.38
CA TYR A 309 4.25 1.73 -13.41
C TYR A 309 3.11 1.32 -14.34
N THR A 310 2.92 0.01 -14.55
CA THR A 310 1.84 -0.57 -15.36
C THR A 310 0.45 -0.30 -14.78
N LEU A 311 0.36 0.01 -13.49
CA LEU A 311 -0.89 0.32 -12.78
C LEU A 311 -0.92 1.78 -12.31
N SER A 312 0.06 2.61 -12.68
CA SER A 312 0.26 3.96 -12.15
C SER A 312 -0.96 4.87 -12.30
N SER A 313 -1.69 4.77 -13.42
CA SER A 313 -2.93 5.52 -13.67
C SER A 313 -4.11 5.13 -12.77
N SER A 314 -4.08 3.93 -12.19
CA SER A 314 -5.12 3.39 -11.30
C SER A 314 -4.69 3.36 -9.82
N THR A 315 -3.41 3.63 -9.55
CA THR A 315 -2.80 3.51 -8.22
C THR A 315 -2.70 4.88 -7.56
N SER A 316 -3.64 5.16 -6.67
CA SER A 316 -3.65 6.36 -5.83
C SER A 316 -3.27 6.04 -4.39
N ALA A 317 -2.89 7.07 -3.61
CA ALA A 317 -2.68 6.93 -2.17
C ALA A 317 -3.93 6.36 -1.47
N LEU A 318 -5.13 6.77 -1.91
CA LEU A 318 -6.41 6.24 -1.42
C LEU A 318 -6.51 4.72 -1.66
N SER A 319 -6.27 4.27 -2.89
CA SER A 319 -6.35 2.84 -3.24
C SER A 319 -5.39 1.96 -2.43
N ILE A 320 -4.21 2.49 -2.10
CA ILE A 320 -3.22 1.80 -1.28
C ILE A 320 -3.70 1.69 0.17
N PHE A 321 -4.23 2.78 0.75
CA PHE A 321 -4.81 2.73 2.09
C PHE A 321 -6.02 1.81 2.18
N HIS A 322 -6.88 1.77 1.16
CA HIS A 322 -7.94 0.76 1.08
C HIS A 322 -7.37 -0.65 1.14
N SER A 323 -6.36 -0.96 0.33
CA SER A 323 -5.71 -2.28 0.38
C SER A 323 -5.15 -2.61 1.77
N LEU A 324 -4.46 -1.66 2.42
CA LEU A 324 -3.90 -1.86 3.76
C LEU A 324 -4.99 -2.06 4.84
N VAL A 325 -6.07 -1.26 4.80
CA VAL A 325 -7.23 -1.39 5.70
C VAL A 325 -7.84 -2.78 5.58
N PHE A 326 -8.13 -3.21 4.35
CA PHE A 326 -8.76 -4.50 4.14
C PHE A 326 -7.79 -5.66 4.41
N GLN A 327 -6.50 -5.55 4.15
CA GLN A 327 -5.51 -6.56 4.57
C GLN A 327 -5.46 -6.70 6.09
N LEU A 328 -5.52 -5.58 6.83
CA LEU A 328 -5.43 -5.58 8.29
C LEU A 328 -6.67 -6.17 8.96
N ALA A 329 -7.87 -5.85 8.44
CA ALA A 329 -9.14 -6.31 8.99
C ALA A 329 -9.60 -7.66 8.42
N SER A 330 -9.01 -8.16 7.33
CA SER A 330 -9.53 -9.37 6.64
C SER A 330 -9.53 -10.63 7.50
N ASP A 331 -8.74 -10.74 8.57
CA ASP A 331 -8.62 -11.96 9.38
C ASP A 331 -9.00 -11.76 10.86
N ASP A 332 -9.62 -10.62 11.21
CA ASP A 332 -9.86 -10.24 12.61
C ASP A 332 -11.27 -9.64 12.79
N ASP A 333 -12.14 -10.34 13.52
CA ASP A 333 -13.56 -9.96 13.66
C ASP A 333 -13.75 -8.62 14.39
N ASP A 334 -12.87 -8.25 15.34
CA ASP A 334 -12.91 -6.98 16.06
C ASP A 334 -12.48 -5.81 15.15
N LEU A 335 -11.47 -6.05 14.30
CA LEU A 335 -11.04 -5.05 13.31
C LEU A 335 -12.09 -4.87 12.20
N ARG A 336 -12.79 -5.93 11.79
CA ARG A 336 -13.94 -5.82 10.86
C ARG A 336 -15.05 -4.96 11.44
N ALA A 337 -15.34 -5.12 12.73
CA ALA A 337 -16.32 -4.30 13.43
C ALA A 337 -15.96 -2.80 13.35
N ILE A 338 -14.70 -2.43 13.57
CA ILE A 338 -14.23 -1.04 13.44
C ILE A 338 -14.45 -0.52 12.01
N VAL A 339 -14.16 -1.33 10.98
CA VAL A 339 -14.39 -0.93 9.57
C VAL A 339 -15.88 -0.71 9.29
N CYS A 340 -16.77 -1.55 9.84
CA CYS A 340 -18.22 -1.43 9.64
C CYS A 340 -18.83 -0.26 10.43
N GLU A 341 -18.38 -0.03 11.67
CA GLU A 341 -18.85 1.06 12.54
C GLU A 341 -18.35 2.44 12.08
N SER A 342 -17.24 2.50 11.35
CA SER A 342 -16.69 3.74 10.76
C SER A 342 -17.44 4.18 9.49
N ILE A 343 -18.76 3.95 9.45
CA ILE A 343 -19.68 3.96 8.29
C ILE A 343 -19.27 4.89 7.14
N GLY A 344 -18.94 4.26 6.01
CA GLY A 344 -19.45 4.59 4.67
C GLY A 344 -19.04 5.88 3.96
N GLU A 345 -18.95 7.03 4.63
CA GLU A 345 -18.61 8.30 3.99
C GLU A 345 -17.11 8.63 4.09
N ASP A 346 -16.47 8.44 5.24
CA ASP A 346 -15.06 8.82 5.43
C ASP A 346 -14.08 7.89 4.69
N LEU A 347 -14.30 6.57 4.75
CA LEU A 347 -13.46 5.59 4.04
C LEU A 347 -13.57 5.73 2.51
N ARG A 348 -14.71 6.23 2.00
CA ARG A 348 -14.99 6.36 0.55
C ARG A 348 -14.66 7.73 -0.02
N SER A 349 -14.84 8.80 0.75
CA SER A 349 -14.81 10.18 0.25
C SER A 349 -13.41 10.74 0.04
N SER A 350 -12.41 10.28 0.79
CA SER A 350 -11.07 10.88 0.76
C SER A 350 -9.97 9.97 1.29
N THR A 351 -8.72 10.27 0.91
CA THR A 351 -7.53 9.64 1.49
C THR A 351 -7.45 9.89 3.01
N GLU A 352 -7.96 11.01 3.51
CA GLU A 352 -7.89 11.37 4.92
C GLU A 352 -8.78 10.46 5.78
N GLY A 353 -10.03 10.26 5.36
CA GLY A 353 -10.93 9.36 6.07
C GLY A 353 -10.44 7.91 6.04
N ALA A 354 -9.90 7.43 4.91
CA ALA A 354 -9.29 6.10 4.84
C ALA A 354 -8.10 5.93 5.81
N VAL A 355 -7.30 6.97 5.97
CA VAL A 355 -6.16 6.99 6.90
C VAL A 355 -6.62 7.02 8.35
N ASP A 356 -7.70 7.74 8.68
CA ASP A 356 -8.22 7.80 10.04
C ASP A 356 -8.83 6.47 10.47
N VAL A 357 -9.56 5.79 9.59
CA VAL A 357 -10.00 4.40 9.82
C VAL A 357 -8.77 3.50 10.03
N PHE A 358 -7.75 3.63 9.19
CA PHE A 358 -6.53 2.83 9.33
C PHE A 358 -5.82 3.06 10.68
N LYS A 359 -5.75 4.31 11.18
CA LYS A 359 -5.21 4.61 12.52
C LYS A 359 -6.00 3.93 13.63
N GLN A 360 -7.33 3.95 13.54
CA GLN A 360 -8.19 3.27 14.52
C GLN A 360 -7.89 1.77 14.54
N LEU A 361 -7.80 1.13 13.36
CA LEU A 361 -7.44 -0.29 13.28
C LEU A 361 -6.07 -0.59 13.90
N LEU A 362 -5.06 0.23 13.59
CA LEU A 362 -3.70 0.07 14.15
C LEU A 362 -3.67 0.18 15.69
N ALA A 363 -4.60 0.90 16.31
CA ALA A 363 -4.68 1.02 17.77
C ALA A 363 -5.04 -0.32 18.45
N TYR A 364 -5.76 -1.20 17.75
CA TYR A 364 -6.22 -2.49 18.26
C TYR A 364 -5.52 -3.70 17.61
N ALA A 365 -4.83 -3.50 16.49
CA ALA A 365 -4.21 -4.58 15.71
C ALA A 365 -2.83 -5.07 16.22
N GLY A 366 -2.37 -4.65 17.41
CA GLY A 366 -1.09 -5.11 17.97
C GLY A 366 0.14 -4.78 17.10
N LEU A 367 1.08 -5.71 16.97
CA LEU A 367 2.31 -5.51 16.18
C LEU A 367 2.04 -5.68 14.68
N VAL A 368 2.20 -4.59 13.92
CA VAL A 368 1.98 -4.54 12.48
C VAL A 368 3.25 -4.05 11.76
N TYR A 369 3.65 -4.78 10.72
CA TYR A 369 4.71 -4.41 9.78
C TYR A 369 4.08 -4.03 8.44
N ILE A 370 4.49 -2.90 7.86
CA ILE A 370 4.00 -2.41 6.57
C ILE A 370 5.17 -2.41 5.58
N ILE A 371 5.00 -3.08 4.44
CA ILE A 371 6.03 -3.24 3.40
C ILE A 371 5.49 -2.69 2.08
N ILE A 372 6.15 -1.66 1.53
CA ILE A 372 5.74 -1.08 0.24
C ILE A 372 6.91 -1.19 -0.73
N ASP A 373 6.68 -1.87 -1.84
CA ASP A 373 7.63 -2.07 -2.94
C ASP A 373 7.24 -1.18 -4.12
N GLY A 374 8.24 -0.61 -4.81
CA GLY A 374 8.00 0.20 -6.03
C GLY A 374 7.43 1.59 -5.77
N LEU A 375 7.78 2.26 -4.66
CA LEU A 375 7.32 3.63 -4.36
C LEU A 375 7.61 4.65 -5.47
N ASP A 376 8.68 4.43 -6.23
CA ASP A 376 9.09 5.22 -7.38
C ASP A 376 8.27 4.94 -8.66
N GLU A 377 7.42 3.91 -8.66
CA GLU A 377 6.64 3.44 -9.81
C GLU A 377 5.18 4.00 -9.86
N ILE A 378 4.85 5.02 -9.07
CA ILE A 378 3.55 5.71 -9.08
C ILE A 378 3.71 7.22 -9.31
N GLU A 379 2.62 7.91 -9.65
CA GLU A 379 2.63 9.35 -9.94
C GLU A 379 3.19 10.16 -8.76
N GLU A 380 4.01 11.18 -9.05
CA GLU A 380 4.72 11.97 -8.04
C GLU A 380 3.79 12.62 -6.99
N LEU A 381 2.63 13.12 -7.43
CA LEU A 381 1.63 13.73 -6.54
C LEU A 381 1.05 12.70 -5.55
N GLU A 382 0.66 11.53 -6.06
CA GLU A 382 0.10 10.42 -5.26
C GLU A 382 1.15 9.79 -4.35
N ARG A 383 2.40 9.66 -4.82
CA ARG A 383 3.56 9.26 -4.01
C ARG A 383 3.75 10.18 -2.82
N GLY A 384 3.70 11.50 -3.06
CA GLY A 384 3.78 12.51 -2.01
C GLY A 384 2.66 12.38 -0.98
N ARG A 385 1.41 12.16 -1.43
CA ARG A 385 0.25 11.93 -0.56
C ARG A 385 0.38 10.66 0.27
N LEU A 386 0.75 9.54 -0.35
CA LEU A 386 0.93 8.26 0.34
C LEU A 386 1.96 8.37 1.47
N LEU A 387 3.14 8.90 1.13
CA LEU A 387 4.23 9.09 2.10
C LEU A 387 3.82 10.07 3.21
N LYS A 388 3.09 11.15 2.91
CA LYS A 388 2.55 12.08 3.91
C LYS A 388 1.78 11.34 5.00
N TYR A 389 0.83 10.50 4.60
CA TYR A 389 -0.05 9.82 5.55
C TYR A 389 0.67 8.67 6.27
N LEU A 390 1.48 7.87 5.57
CA LEU A 390 2.26 6.80 6.21
C LEU A 390 3.22 7.34 7.26
N LEU A 391 3.94 8.42 6.96
CA LEU A 391 4.81 9.09 7.94
C LEU A 391 4.00 9.75 9.07
N GLY A 392 2.79 10.23 8.77
CA GLY A 392 1.82 10.74 9.75
C GLY A 392 1.34 9.69 10.75
N LEU A 393 1.29 8.39 10.39
CA LEU A 393 1.03 7.30 11.33
C LEU A 393 2.12 7.19 12.40
N TYR A 394 3.34 7.65 12.09
CA TYR A 394 4.47 7.70 13.00
C TYR A 394 4.59 9.05 13.72
N GLY A 395 3.54 9.48 14.42
CA GLY A 395 3.58 10.68 15.29
C GLY A 395 4.75 10.70 16.31
N ARG A 396 5.36 9.53 16.57
CA ARG A 396 6.57 9.37 17.38
C ARG A 396 7.87 9.88 16.73
N ILE A 397 7.96 10.04 15.40
CA ILE A 397 9.15 10.63 14.75
C ILE A 397 9.27 12.11 15.12
N LEU A 398 8.16 12.84 15.09
CA LEU A 398 8.10 14.22 15.58
C LEU A 398 8.24 14.29 17.10
N SER A 399 7.70 13.33 17.85
CA SER A 399 7.98 13.20 19.30
C SER A 399 9.47 12.99 19.59
N ARG A 400 10.17 12.12 18.82
CA ARG A 400 11.61 11.91 18.90
C ARG A 400 12.38 13.20 18.60
N ILE A 401 12.03 13.89 17.52
CA ILE A 401 12.62 15.20 17.17
C ILE A 401 12.37 16.22 18.28
N ASN A 402 11.17 16.23 18.86
CA ASN A 402 10.78 17.12 19.95
C ASN A 402 11.45 16.77 21.29
N ASN A 403 12.01 15.57 21.42
CA ASN A 403 12.74 15.08 22.59
C ASN A 403 14.26 14.97 22.36
N LEU A 404 14.79 15.41 21.20
CA LEU A 404 16.23 15.41 20.91
C LEU A 404 16.98 16.26 21.94
N GLN A 405 18.04 15.70 22.49
CA GLN A 405 19.00 16.38 23.36
C GLN A 405 20.38 16.46 22.69
N PRO A 406 21.10 17.59 22.83
CA PRO A 406 20.68 18.83 23.49
C PRO A 406 19.61 19.60 22.69
N SER A 407 18.88 20.51 23.36
CA SER A 407 17.81 21.35 22.76
C SER A 407 18.24 22.11 21.50
N SER A 408 19.52 22.46 21.38
CA SER A 408 20.10 23.07 20.18
C SER A 408 20.06 22.16 18.94
N VAL A 409 20.13 20.83 19.11
CA VAL A 409 19.99 19.85 18.02
C VAL A 409 18.52 19.72 17.63
N LYS A 410 17.59 19.71 18.59
CA LYS A 410 16.13 19.76 18.33
C LYS A 410 15.75 20.98 17.49
N GLU A 411 16.15 22.17 17.90
CA GLU A 411 15.81 23.42 17.20
C GLU A 411 16.35 23.43 15.77
N ARG A 412 17.62 23.03 15.58
CA ARG A 412 18.22 22.93 14.24
C ARG A 412 17.51 21.90 13.37
N THR A 413 17.18 20.74 13.93
CA THR A 413 16.46 19.67 13.21
C THR A 413 15.08 20.13 12.76
N ARG A 414 14.32 20.78 13.64
CA ARG A 414 13.01 21.37 13.30
C ARG A 414 13.13 22.46 12.24
N LYS A 415 14.15 23.32 12.34
CA LYS A 415 14.42 24.39 11.37
C LYS A 415 14.71 23.81 9.97
N ILE A 416 15.56 22.80 9.89
CA ILE A 416 15.91 22.13 8.64
C ILE A 416 14.68 21.46 8.00
N LEU A 417 13.91 20.70 8.79
CA LEU A 417 12.68 20.06 8.30
C LEU A 417 11.66 21.08 7.80
N GLY A 418 11.49 22.19 8.52
CA GLY A 418 10.63 23.28 8.08
C GLY A 418 11.12 23.94 6.79
N TRP A 419 12.43 24.17 6.64
CA TRP A 419 13.02 24.72 5.41
C TRP A 419 12.80 23.82 4.19
N ILE A 420 12.99 22.50 4.36
CA ILE A 420 12.77 21.55 3.26
C ILE A 420 11.27 21.46 2.91
N GLY A 421 10.37 21.60 3.90
CA GLY A 421 8.93 21.58 3.66
C GLY A 421 8.33 22.88 3.10
N CYS A 422 8.99 24.03 3.26
CA CYS A 422 8.47 25.33 2.79
C CYS A 422 9.17 25.91 1.56
N THR A 423 10.32 25.37 1.18
CA THR A 423 11.08 25.87 0.03
C THR A 423 10.29 25.70 -1.29
N PRO A 424 10.29 26.71 -2.18
CA PRO A 424 9.69 26.59 -3.51
C PRO A 424 10.48 25.66 -4.44
N VAL A 425 11.74 25.32 -4.12
CA VAL A 425 12.62 24.49 -4.95
C VAL A 425 13.54 23.60 -4.09
N PRO A 426 13.77 22.30 -4.40
CA PRO A 426 14.47 21.36 -3.51
C PRO A 426 15.87 21.80 -3.04
N MET A 427 16.20 21.88 -1.74
CA MET A 427 17.52 22.35 -1.28
C MET A 427 18.61 21.26 -1.38
N THR A 428 19.85 21.64 -1.67
CA THR A 428 20.98 20.68 -1.55
C THR A 428 21.47 20.57 -0.11
N VAL A 429 22.21 19.49 0.21
CA VAL A 429 22.86 19.33 1.53
C VAL A 429 23.82 20.49 1.82
N GLN A 430 24.51 21.00 0.80
CA GLN A 430 25.44 22.14 0.90
C GLN A 430 24.68 23.45 1.17
N ASP A 431 23.52 23.66 0.52
CA ASP A 431 22.64 24.80 0.79
C ASP A 431 22.23 24.84 2.27
N ILE A 432 21.76 23.71 2.80
CA ILE A 432 21.30 23.60 4.19
C ILE A 432 22.47 23.88 5.16
N HIS A 433 23.63 23.29 4.94
CA HIS A 433 24.80 23.51 5.80
C HIS A 433 25.25 24.97 5.83
N GLN A 434 25.24 25.64 4.68
CA GLN A 434 25.65 27.04 4.63
C GLN A 434 24.55 27.96 5.19
N ALA A 435 23.27 27.68 4.94
CA ALA A 435 22.15 28.40 5.53
C ALA A 435 22.15 28.33 7.07
N LEU A 436 22.55 27.19 7.66
CA LEU A 436 22.68 27.03 9.12
C LEU A 436 23.78 27.90 9.74
N LYS A 437 24.77 28.33 8.95
CA LYS A 437 25.81 29.28 9.40
C LYS A 437 25.33 30.73 9.39
N VAL A 438 24.26 31.04 8.66
CA VAL A 438 23.73 32.40 8.56
C VAL A 438 22.74 32.63 9.70
N LYS A 439 23.02 33.64 10.53
CA LYS A 439 22.04 34.17 11.48
C LYS A 439 21.26 35.28 10.78
N PRO A 440 19.92 35.28 10.82
CA PRO A 440 19.15 36.44 10.38
C PRO A 440 19.67 37.72 11.04
N GLU A 441 19.78 38.77 10.23
CA GLU A 441 20.27 40.11 10.60
C GLU A 441 21.74 40.20 11.06
N ASP A 442 22.52 39.12 10.94
CA ASP A 442 23.99 39.18 11.05
C ASP A 442 24.59 39.62 9.70
N TRP A 443 24.55 40.93 9.49
CA TRP A 443 25.00 41.57 8.25
C TRP A 443 26.50 41.44 8.02
N GLU A 444 27.31 41.31 9.08
CA GLU A 444 28.77 41.19 8.98
C GLU A 444 29.23 39.77 8.62
N GLY A 445 28.37 38.76 8.82
CA GLY A 445 28.70 37.38 8.50
C GLY A 445 29.76 36.79 9.43
N THR A 446 29.57 36.98 10.75
CA THR A 446 30.50 36.48 11.76
C THR A 446 30.81 34.98 11.56
N PRO A 447 32.09 34.56 11.54
CA PRO A 447 32.44 33.16 11.31
C PRO A 447 31.82 32.24 12.38
N ARG A 448 30.95 31.33 11.94
CA ARG A 448 30.27 30.37 12.83
C ARG A 448 30.69 28.95 12.53
N VAL A 449 31.20 28.27 13.56
CA VAL A 449 31.43 26.82 13.52
C VAL A 449 30.11 26.12 13.82
N THR A 450 29.54 25.49 12.80
CA THR A 450 28.42 24.56 12.96
C THR A 450 28.97 23.14 12.89
N ALA A 451 28.72 22.34 13.93
CA ALA A 451 28.96 20.90 13.87
C ALA A 451 28.23 20.32 12.65
N ARG A 452 28.91 19.45 11.89
CA ARG A 452 28.32 18.79 10.72
C ARG A 452 27.13 17.97 11.19
N ILE A 453 25.95 18.27 10.64
CA ILE A 453 24.72 17.58 11.00
C ILE A 453 24.54 16.42 10.01
N ASP A 454 24.52 15.19 10.53
CA ASP A 454 24.16 14.03 9.71
C ASP A 454 22.64 13.98 9.53
N LEU A 455 22.19 14.61 8.44
CA LEU A 455 20.77 14.75 8.09
C LEU A 455 20.07 13.40 7.95
N LEU A 456 20.76 12.40 7.40
CA LEU A 456 20.23 11.04 7.22
C LEU A 456 20.13 10.32 8.58
N ARG A 457 21.11 10.51 9.48
CA ARG A 457 21.03 9.95 10.83
C ARG A 457 19.90 10.54 11.67
N LEU A 458 19.62 11.84 11.54
CA LEU A 458 18.64 12.54 12.38
C LEU A 458 17.21 12.49 11.82
N CYS A 459 17.08 12.57 10.50
CA CYS A 459 15.81 12.71 9.79
C CYS A 459 15.62 11.68 8.66
N GLY A 460 16.51 10.70 8.50
CA GLY A 460 16.47 9.70 7.42
C GLY A 460 15.15 8.98 7.21
N PRO A 461 14.30 8.76 8.23
CA PRO A 461 12.97 8.21 8.00
C PRO A 461 12.00 9.11 7.20
N VAL A 462 12.28 10.40 7.07
CA VAL A 462 11.37 11.38 6.45
C VAL A 462 12.03 12.21 5.34
N LEU A 463 13.32 12.00 5.08
CA LEU A 463 14.10 12.73 4.08
C LEU A 463 14.58 11.78 2.98
N GLU A 464 14.31 12.15 1.74
CA GLU A 464 14.90 11.51 0.56
C GLU A 464 16.01 12.41 0.01
N VAL A 465 17.18 11.84 -0.30
CA VAL A 465 18.29 12.55 -0.96
C VAL A 465 18.48 11.97 -2.36
N ILE A 466 18.01 12.70 -3.38
CA ILE A 466 18.18 12.35 -4.79
C ILE A 466 19.19 13.33 -5.40
N ASP A 467 20.32 12.83 -5.91
CA ASP A 467 21.33 13.66 -6.61
C ASP A 467 21.76 14.94 -5.84
N ASP A 468 22.11 14.80 -4.56
CA ASP A 468 22.47 15.89 -3.61
C ASP A 468 21.29 16.79 -3.14
N TYR A 469 20.07 16.62 -3.64
CA TYR A 469 18.87 17.36 -3.23
C TYR A 469 18.07 16.66 -2.13
N VAL A 470 17.66 17.40 -1.09
CA VAL A 470 16.88 16.91 0.04
C VAL A 470 15.41 17.28 -0.14
N GLN A 471 14.51 16.30 -0.06
CA GLN A 471 13.05 16.48 -0.11
C GLN A 471 12.38 16.04 1.20
N TYR A 472 11.31 16.73 1.61
CA TYR A 472 10.54 16.48 2.85
C TYR A 472 9.05 16.71 2.61
N ILE A 473 8.22 15.93 3.30
CA ILE A 473 6.76 15.99 3.20
C ILE A 473 6.19 16.56 4.50
N PHE A 474 5.57 17.74 4.39
CA PHE A 474 5.02 18.51 5.50
C PHE A 474 3.54 18.18 5.77
N SER A 475 3.11 18.11 7.04
CA SER A 475 1.69 18.01 7.44
C SER A 475 1.36 18.96 8.62
N PRO A 476 0.36 19.85 8.49
CA PRO A 476 -0.10 20.75 9.56
C PRO A 476 -0.80 20.08 10.75
N SER A 477 -1.18 18.81 10.64
CA SER A 477 -2.15 18.16 11.55
C SER A 477 -1.55 17.50 12.80
N ILE A 478 -0.35 17.87 13.24
CA ILE A 478 0.39 17.19 14.32
C ILE A 478 0.71 18.17 15.46
N SER A 479 0.49 17.78 16.73
CA SER A 479 0.78 18.65 17.88
C SER A 479 2.27 19.01 17.98
N GLY A 480 2.58 20.28 18.25
CA GLY A 480 3.94 20.82 18.12
C GLY A 480 4.36 21.11 16.67
N PHE A 481 3.40 21.45 15.81
CA PHE A 481 3.60 21.75 14.39
C PHE A 481 4.71 22.78 14.16
N ILE A 482 5.39 22.67 13.03
CA ILE A 482 6.36 23.66 12.58
C ILE A 482 5.55 24.75 11.88
N ASN A 483 5.50 25.97 12.39
CA ASN A 483 4.72 27.01 11.73
C ASN A 483 5.33 27.30 10.34
N ARG A 484 4.60 26.96 9.28
CA ARG A 484 5.08 27.09 7.89
C ARG A 484 5.35 28.56 7.57
N THR A 485 4.52 29.46 8.05
CA THR A 485 4.65 30.91 7.87
C THR A 485 5.92 31.42 8.56
N GLU A 486 6.15 31.07 9.82
CA GLU A 486 7.36 31.45 10.57
C GLU A 486 8.64 30.88 9.96
N VAL A 487 8.62 29.63 9.49
CA VAL A 487 9.82 29.03 8.88
C VAL A 487 10.08 29.57 7.48
N THR A 488 9.04 29.86 6.70
CA THR A 488 9.17 30.57 5.40
C THR A 488 9.77 31.94 5.61
N LEU A 489 9.28 32.70 6.60
CA LEU A 489 9.83 33.98 7.02
C LEU A 489 11.30 33.86 7.44
N GLY A 490 11.62 32.91 8.31
CA GLY A 490 12.99 32.68 8.77
C GLY A 490 13.94 32.30 7.63
N LEU A 491 13.49 31.53 6.62
CA LEU A 491 14.28 31.21 5.44
C LEU A 491 14.45 32.41 4.51
N ALA A 492 13.40 33.22 4.31
CA ALA A 492 13.45 34.47 3.55
C ALA A 492 14.47 35.44 4.14
N MET A 493 14.39 35.69 5.47
CA MET A 493 15.36 36.52 6.19
C MET A 493 16.77 35.94 6.08
N THR A 494 16.95 34.62 6.20
CA THR A 494 18.26 33.97 6.05
C THR A 494 18.84 34.20 4.65
N CYS A 495 18.03 34.10 3.59
CA CYS A 495 18.47 34.39 2.22
C CYS A 495 18.86 35.85 2.04
N ILE A 496 18.03 36.78 2.53
CA ILE A 496 18.27 38.22 2.42
C ILE A 496 19.54 38.60 3.18
N THR A 497 19.68 38.18 4.44
CA THR A 497 20.89 38.42 5.24
C THR A 497 22.12 37.87 4.57
N TYR A 498 22.08 36.64 4.07
CA TYR A 498 23.20 36.05 3.37
C TYR A 498 23.63 36.87 2.14
N LEU A 499 22.68 37.33 1.31
CA LEU A 499 22.98 38.15 0.13
C LEU A 499 23.54 39.53 0.47
N CYS A 500 23.28 40.03 1.69
CA CYS A 500 23.74 41.32 2.17
C CYS A 500 25.11 41.28 2.87
N GLN A 501 25.69 40.09 3.09
CA GLN A 501 26.98 39.95 3.76
C GLN A 501 28.16 40.46 2.91
N PRO A 502 29.28 40.89 3.51
CA PRO A 502 30.38 41.56 2.82
C PRO A 502 31.01 40.75 1.67
N HIS A 503 30.97 39.41 1.77
CA HIS A 503 31.51 38.54 0.74
C HIS A 503 30.74 38.60 -0.60
N HIS A 504 29.59 39.29 -0.69
CA HIS A 504 28.91 39.60 -1.96
C HIS A 504 29.14 41.04 -2.45
N ASP A 505 29.93 41.84 -1.74
CA ASP A 505 30.21 43.22 -2.14
C ASP A 505 30.97 43.27 -3.47
N GLN A 506 30.59 44.22 -4.32
CA GLN A 506 31.17 44.37 -5.65
C GLN A 506 32.67 44.72 -5.61
N GLU A 507 33.13 45.33 -4.52
CA GLU A 507 34.52 45.77 -4.29
C GLU A 507 35.44 44.67 -3.74
N CYS A 508 34.91 43.48 -3.41
CA CYS A 508 35.72 42.37 -2.89
C CYS A 508 36.90 42.05 -3.83
N SER A 509 38.13 41.94 -3.32
CA SER A 509 39.31 41.65 -4.14
C SER A 509 39.30 40.21 -4.68
N ASN A 510 40.08 39.92 -5.73
CA ASN A 510 40.16 38.55 -6.26
C ASN A 510 40.79 37.56 -5.26
N GLU A 511 41.69 38.03 -4.39
CA GLU A 511 42.34 37.23 -3.34
C GLU A 511 41.36 36.86 -2.22
N GLU A 512 40.55 37.82 -1.78
CA GLU A 512 39.46 37.58 -0.82
C GLU A 512 38.39 36.68 -1.42
N LEU A 513 38.02 36.91 -2.69
CA LEU A 513 37.08 36.07 -3.43
C LEU A 513 37.56 34.61 -3.50
N GLN A 514 38.85 34.40 -3.80
CA GLN A 514 39.47 33.08 -3.79
C GLN A 514 39.45 32.42 -2.41
N LYS A 515 39.80 33.18 -1.36
CA LYS A 515 39.72 32.70 0.03
C LYS A 515 38.29 32.31 0.41
N ASN A 516 37.31 33.11 0.01
CA ASN A 516 35.88 32.88 0.26
C ASN A 516 35.36 31.65 -0.50
N VAL A 517 35.82 31.45 -1.75
CA VAL A 517 35.52 30.22 -2.51
C VAL A 517 36.12 28.99 -1.82
N LEU A 518 37.39 29.03 -1.43
CA LEU A 518 38.02 27.90 -0.74
C LEU A 518 37.39 27.61 0.64
N GLY A 519 36.85 28.63 1.31
CA GLY A 519 36.11 28.50 2.57
C GLY A 519 34.65 28.06 2.41
N GLY A 520 34.14 27.91 1.18
CA GLY A 520 32.78 27.47 0.92
C GLY A 520 31.69 28.54 1.14
N PHE A 521 32.06 29.82 1.24
CA PHE A 521 31.11 30.90 1.58
C PHE A 521 29.99 31.07 0.55
N TYR A 522 30.23 30.68 -0.71
CA TYR A 522 29.27 30.83 -1.80
C TYR A 522 28.33 29.62 -2.01
N ALA A 523 28.36 28.60 -1.14
CA ALA A 523 27.59 27.37 -1.35
C ALA A 523 26.06 27.62 -1.45
N PHE A 524 25.55 28.62 -0.72
CA PHE A 524 24.13 28.99 -0.68
C PHE A 524 23.73 30.08 -1.69
N HIS A 525 24.65 30.57 -2.52
CA HIS A 525 24.43 31.71 -3.41
C HIS A 525 23.36 31.46 -4.47
N ASP A 526 23.39 30.32 -5.14
CA ASP A 526 22.45 30.04 -6.22
C ASP A 526 21.04 29.80 -5.71
N TYR A 527 20.90 29.15 -4.56
CA TYR A 527 19.62 29.00 -3.90
C TYR A 527 19.08 30.37 -3.47
N SER A 528 19.83 31.11 -2.63
CA SER A 528 19.36 32.37 -2.04
C SER A 528 19.02 33.43 -3.08
N SER A 529 19.88 33.64 -4.10
CA SER A 529 19.66 34.63 -5.15
C SER A 529 18.42 34.35 -6.02
N HIS A 530 18.04 33.08 -6.16
CA HIS A 530 16.88 32.67 -6.94
C HIS A 530 15.58 32.70 -6.12
N THR A 531 15.62 32.22 -4.88
CA THR A 531 14.40 31.90 -4.11
C THR A 531 13.94 32.99 -3.15
N TRP A 532 14.80 33.94 -2.74
CA TRP A 532 14.46 34.92 -1.69
C TRP A 532 13.15 35.66 -1.97
N PHE A 533 12.91 36.07 -3.21
CA PHE A 533 11.71 36.80 -3.62
C PHE A 533 10.46 35.91 -3.59
N GLU A 534 10.56 34.66 -4.05
CA GLU A 534 9.45 33.70 -3.98
C GLU A 534 9.10 33.34 -2.54
N LEU A 535 10.09 33.29 -1.64
CA LEU A 535 9.86 33.09 -0.21
C LEU A 535 9.16 34.29 0.42
N VAL A 536 9.49 35.52 0.03
CA VAL A 536 8.77 36.74 0.45
C VAL A 536 7.31 36.71 -0.03
N LEU A 537 7.07 36.34 -1.30
CA LEU A 537 5.71 36.13 -1.82
C LEU A 537 4.97 35.02 -1.08
N GLY A 538 5.67 33.95 -0.68
CA GLY A 538 5.13 32.87 0.13
C GLY A 538 4.70 33.32 1.53
N CYS A 539 5.44 34.23 2.16
CA CYS A 539 5.09 34.80 3.46
C CYS A 539 3.76 35.56 3.41
N ILE A 540 3.54 36.38 2.38
CA ILE A 540 2.36 37.24 2.26
C ILE A 540 1.13 36.55 1.63
N SER A 541 1.24 35.24 1.37
CA SER A 541 0.14 34.46 0.77
C SER A 541 -0.95 34.04 1.77
N SER A 542 -0.74 34.27 3.08
CA SER A 542 -1.70 33.98 4.16
C SER A 542 -1.94 35.21 5.04
N GLU A 543 -3.10 35.33 5.68
CA GLU A 543 -3.42 36.47 6.58
C GLU A 543 -2.47 36.52 7.81
N GLU A 544 -2.18 35.38 8.43
CA GLU A 544 -1.19 35.26 9.51
C GLU A 544 0.20 35.76 9.07
N GLY A 545 0.59 35.47 7.82
CA GLY A 545 1.86 35.92 7.27
C GLY A 545 1.90 37.41 6.94
N LYS A 546 0.74 38.06 6.72
CA LYS A 546 0.67 39.51 6.57
C LYS A 546 0.94 40.24 7.88
N GLU A 547 0.55 39.68 9.02
CA GLU A 547 0.87 40.25 10.35
C GLU A 547 2.38 40.21 10.66
N LEU A 548 3.09 39.23 10.10
CA LEU A 548 4.53 39.05 10.28
C LEU A 548 5.40 39.89 9.32
N ILE A 549 4.79 40.67 8.40
CA ILE A 549 5.48 41.51 7.40
C ILE A 549 6.45 42.50 8.05
N SER A 550 6.12 43.03 9.22
CA SER A 550 6.98 43.98 9.94
C SER A 550 8.41 43.46 10.16
N GLN A 551 8.59 42.15 10.27
CA GLN A 551 9.90 41.49 10.43
C GLN A 551 10.72 41.43 9.12
N LEU A 552 10.09 41.54 7.95
CA LEU A 552 10.77 41.60 6.65
C LEU A 552 11.18 43.02 6.26
N THR A 553 10.57 44.04 6.85
CA THR A 553 10.79 45.44 6.47
C THR A 553 12.27 45.84 6.60
N SER A 554 12.88 45.61 7.76
CA SER A 554 14.30 45.96 7.98
C SER A 554 15.25 45.18 7.06
N PRO A 555 15.14 43.83 6.93
CA PRO A 555 15.96 43.09 5.98
C PRO A 555 15.83 43.55 4.53
N LEU A 556 14.62 43.86 4.06
CA LEU A 556 14.37 44.32 2.70
C LEU A 556 14.88 45.74 2.45
N GLN A 557 14.77 46.62 3.44
CA GLN A 557 15.38 47.96 3.39
C GLN A 557 16.90 47.86 3.29
N PHE A 558 17.53 47.01 4.10
CA PHE A 558 18.97 46.81 4.05
C PHE A 558 19.43 46.20 2.71
N LEU A 559 18.67 45.24 2.18
CA LEU A 559 18.91 44.70 0.83
C LEU A 559 18.86 45.79 -0.23
N ARG A 560 17.87 46.69 -0.14
CA ARG A 560 17.77 47.84 -1.03
C ARG A 560 19.02 48.71 -0.94
N GLU A 561 19.36 49.15 0.27
CA GLU A 561 20.48 50.08 0.50
C GLU A 561 21.83 49.50 0.04
N ARG A 562 22.05 48.21 0.30
CA ARG A 562 23.35 47.58 0.09
C ARG A 562 23.51 46.91 -1.29
N ARG A 563 22.42 46.63 -2.00
CA ARG A 563 22.42 45.91 -3.28
C ARG A 563 21.62 46.61 -4.38
N ALA A 564 21.19 47.87 -4.17
CA ALA A 564 20.60 48.69 -5.22
C ALA A 564 21.54 48.76 -6.43
N ASN A 565 20.95 48.70 -7.62
CA ASN A 565 21.65 48.90 -8.87
C ASN A 565 21.11 50.16 -9.55
N ASP A 566 21.74 51.31 -9.28
CA ASP A 566 21.34 52.61 -9.81
C ASP A 566 21.58 52.72 -11.33
N GLU A 567 22.35 51.79 -11.93
CA GLU A 567 22.57 51.72 -13.39
C GLU A 567 21.36 51.12 -14.15
N PHE A 568 20.41 50.48 -13.46
CA PHE A 568 19.21 49.94 -14.11
C PHE A 568 18.17 51.06 -14.35
N SER A 569 18.06 51.48 -15.62
CA SER A 569 17.17 52.56 -16.03
C SER A 569 15.71 52.18 -15.81
N ARG A 570 15.05 52.84 -14.84
CA ARG A 570 13.62 52.66 -14.53
C ARG A 570 12.80 52.87 -15.80
N SER A 571 12.20 51.81 -16.35
CA SER A 571 11.14 51.99 -17.36
C SER A 571 10.04 52.81 -16.71
N LYS A 572 9.67 53.92 -17.32
CA LYS A 572 8.57 54.78 -16.84
C LYS A 572 7.31 53.91 -16.80
N GLU A 573 6.76 53.75 -15.60
CA GLU A 573 5.64 52.87 -15.19
C GLU A 573 6.02 51.40 -14.94
N VAL A 574 6.23 51.08 -13.67
CA VAL A 574 6.26 49.71 -13.16
C VAL A 574 4.81 49.30 -12.87
N PRO A 575 4.26 48.26 -13.52
CA PRO A 575 2.87 47.88 -13.31
C PRO A 575 2.65 47.43 -11.85
N PRO A 576 1.56 47.89 -11.19
CA PRO A 576 1.27 47.54 -9.80
C PRO A 576 1.02 46.04 -9.64
N GLN A 577 1.60 45.46 -8.59
CA GLN A 577 1.49 44.04 -8.26
C GLN A 577 0.49 43.86 -7.12
N ARG A 578 -0.73 43.37 -7.42
CA ARG A 578 -1.80 43.16 -6.41
C ARG A 578 -1.33 42.35 -5.19
N ARG A 579 -0.45 41.37 -5.40
CA ARG A 579 0.08 40.52 -4.32
C ARG A 579 0.99 41.26 -3.33
N LEU A 580 1.55 42.41 -3.72
CA LEU A 580 2.50 43.19 -2.92
C LEU A 580 1.85 44.38 -2.21
N GLU A 581 0.54 44.60 -2.38
CA GLU A 581 -0.17 45.78 -1.85
C GLU A 581 0.00 45.97 -0.34
N CYS A 582 0.18 44.88 0.43
CA CYS A 582 0.45 44.94 1.87
C CYS A 582 1.72 45.73 2.24
N PHE A 583 2.71 45.83 1.33
CA PHE A 583 3.90 46.66 1.54
C PHE A 583 3.69 48.13 1.17
N LYS A 584 2.64 48.44 0.39
CA LYS A 584 2.40 49.79 -0.14
C LYS A 584 2.11 50.79 0.98
N GLU A 585 1.36 50.37 2.00
CA GLU A 585 1.03 51.19 3.17
C GLU A 585 2.12 51.09 4.26
N ALA A 586 2.71 49.90 4.44
CA ALA A 586 3.68 49.65 5.51
C ALA A 586 5.10 50.19 5.21
N CYS A 587 5.55 50.10 3.96
CA CYS A 587 6.87 50.59 3.53
C CYS A 587 6.91 50.81 2.00
N PRO A 588 6.52 52.01 1.51
CA PRO A 588 6.44 52.33 0.07
C PRO A 588 7.74 52.05 -0.69
N ASP A 589 8.85 52.35 -0.03
CA ASP A 589 10.22 52.15 -0.46
C ASP A 589 10.58 50.69 -0.77
N VAL A 590 10.07 49.76 0.04
CA VAL A 590 10.24 48.31 -0.15
C VAL A 590 9.25 47.80 -1.19
N TYR A 591 8.02 48.34 -1.21
CA TYR A 591 7.03 48.03 -2.24
C TYR A 591 7.57 48.32 -3.65
N ASP A 592 8.21 49.48 -3.84
CA ASP A 592 8.83 49.86 -5.11
C ASP A 592 9.98 48.90 -5.49
N LEU A 593 10.84 48.53 -4.53
CA LEU A 593 11.89 47.53 -4.76
C LEU A 593 11.28 46.21 -5.27
N LEU A 594 10.29 45.67 -4.57
CA LEU A 594 9.69 44.37 -4.88
C LEU A 594 8.98 44.39 -6.24
N CYS A 595 8.28 45.48 -6.58
CA CYS A 595 7.68 45.66 -7.91
C CYS A 595 8.74 45.72 -9.02
N ASN A 596 9.86 46.42 -8.77
CA ASN A 596 10.98 46.46 -9.71
C ASN A 596 11.63 45.08 -9.90
N VAL A 597 11.83 44.31 -8.83
CA VAL A 597 12.34 42.94 -8.91
C VAL A 597 11.40 42.03 -9.70
N ALA A 598 10.08 42.14 -9.47
CA ALA A 598 9.09 41.38 -10.22
C ALA A 598 9.11 41.72 -11.72
N ASN A 599 9.21 43.00 -12.05
CA ASN A 599 9.29 43.45 -13.44
C ASN A 599 10.61 43.04 -14.10
N PHE A 600 11.74 43.15 -13.39
CA PHE A 600 13.04 42.70 -13.86
C PHE A 600 13.04 41.20 -14.19
N ARG A 601 12.49 40.37 -13.30
CA ARG A 601 12.34 38.92 -13.53
C ARG A 601 11.51 38.61 -14.78
N ARG A 602 10.46 39.39 -15.04
CA ARG A 602 9.63 39.26 -16.26
C ARG A 602 10.37 39.67 -17.54
N LEU A 603 11.19 40.72 -17.48
CA LEU A 603 11.87 41.29 -18.65
C LEU A 603 13.17 40.54 -19.02
N CYS A 604 13.77 39.82 -18.08
CA CYS A 604 15.06 39.16 -18.26
C CYS A 604 15.00 37.73 -18.81
N GLU A 605 13.88 37.31 -19.43
CA GLU A 605 13.81 36.05 -20.19
C GLU A 605 14.94 36.00 -21.24
N GLY A 606 15.98 35.19 -20.98
CA GLY A 606 17.13 35.00 -21.86
C GLY A 606 18.33 35.95 -21.67
N ALA A 607 18.36 36.82 -20.67
CA ALA A 607 19.52 37.66 -20.38
C ALA A 607 20.51 36.98 -19.40
N GLU A 608 21.82 37.20 -19.56
CA GLU A 608 22.74 37.07 -18.41
C GLU A 608 22.44 38.25 -17.45
N HIS A 609 22.57 38.16 -16.12
CA HIS A 609 23.69 38.80 -15.41
C HIS A 609 23.48 38.73 -13.88
N SER A 610 24.57 38.40 -13.18
CA SER A 610 24.97 39.00 -11.90
C SER A 610 26.50 39.11 -11.95
N LYS A 611 27.06 40.33 -11.89
CA LYS A 611 28.52 40.57 -11.96
C LYS A 611 29.25 39.74 -10.89
N THR A 612 28.67 39.62 -9.70
CA THR A 612 29.18 38.81 -8.58
C THR A 612 29.20 37.32 -8.90
N LYS A 613 28.13 36.77 -9.48
CA LYS A 613 28.03 35.34 -9.85
C LYS A 613 29.10 34.93 -10.88
N VAL A 614 29.27 35.76 -11.92
CA VAL A 614 30.29 35.52 -12.97
C VAL A 614 31.69 35.46 -12.35
N ARG A 615 31.99 36.37 -11.41
CA ARG A 615 33.27 36.38 -10.70
C ARG A 615 33.49 35.14 -9.84
N ILE A 616 32.49 34.70 -9.08
CA ILE A 616 32.55 33.49 -8.24
C ILE A 616 32.89 32.26 -9.09
N TYR A 617 32.17 32.05 -10.19
CA TYR A 617 32.39 30.87 -11.05
C TYR A 617 33.70 30.92 -11.81
N LYS A 618 34.14 32.11 -12.23
CA LYS A 618 35.45 32.28 -12.86
C LYS A 618 36.58 31.85 -11.92
N VAL A 619 36.58 32.33 -10.68
CA VAL A 619 37.58 31.96 -9.66
C VAL A 619 37.48 30.48 -9.31
N MET A 620 36.26 29.94 -9.17
CA MET A 620 36.06 28.50 -8.94
C MET A 620 36.63 27.65 -10.09
N ASP A 621 36.45 28.07 -11.33
CA ASP A 621 37.03 27.40 -12.50
C ASP A 621 38.56 27.46 -12.53
N GLU A 622 39.15 28.58 -12.11
CA GLU A 622 40.60 28.75 -12.04
C GLU A 622 41.25 27.85 -10.97
N LEU A 623 40.55 27.60 -9.85
CA LEU A 623 41.02 26.75 -8.76
C LEU A 623 40.90 25.23 -9.03
N LEU A 624 40.05 24.84 -9.98
CA LEU A 624 39.83 23.44 -10.33
C LEU A 624 40.85 22.95 -11.38
N CYS A 625 41.37 21.73 -11.18
CA CYS A 625 42.28 21.10 -12.14
C CYS A 625 41.63 20.97 -13.52
N ARG A 626 42.43 21.17 -14.58
CA ARG A 626 41.99 21.09 -15.99
C ARG A 626 42.08 19.68 -16.59
N ALA A 627 42.90 18.81 -16.02
CA ALA A 627 43.12 17.44 -16.50
C ALA A 627 42.30 16.41 -15.69
N GLU A 628 42.11 15.21 -16.24
CA GLU A 628 41.44 14.09 -15.55
C GLU A 628 42.22 13.60 -14.31
N SER A 629 43.53 13.85 -14.27
CA SER A 629 44.39 13.58 -13.12
C SER A 629 44.59 14.83 -12.24
N HIS A 630 44.42 14.68 -10.93
CA HIS A 630 44.61 15.76 -9.95
C HIS A 630 46.11 16.08 -9.72
N LYS A 631 46.45 17.37 -9.58
CA LYS A 631 47.80 17.82 -9.18
C LYS A 631 48.03 17.56 -7.68
N GLU A 632 49.28 17.34 -7.27
CA GLU A 632 49.66 17.33 -5.85
C GLU A 632 49.21 18.65 -5.17
N MET A 633 48.58 18.53 -4.00
CA MET A 633 48.00 19.65 -3.23
C MET A 633 46.98 20.52 -4.01
N CYS A 634 46.10 19.91 -4.82
CA CYS A 634 45.02 20.64 -5.46
C CYS A 634 43.80 20.90 -4.54
N TYR A 635 43.04 21.97 -4.83
CA TYR A 635 41.83 22.34 -4.08
C TYR A 635 40.54 21.63 -4.54
N CYS A 636 40.63 20.68 -5.47
CA CYS A 636 39.45 20.05 -6.07
C CYS A 636 38.58 19.32 -5.05
N ASN A 637 39.18 18.60 -4.11
CA ASN A 637 38.42 17.91 -3.06
C ASN A 637 37.79 18.89 -2.08
N THR A 638 38.51 19.94 -1.70
CA THR A 638 38.01 21.03 -0.83
C THR A 638 36.78 21.71 -1.45
N ILE A 639 36.85 22.06 -2.74
CA ILE A 639 35.74 22.67 -3.47
C ILE A 639 34.57 21.69 -3.60
N ARG A 640 34.80 20.42 -3.98
CA ARG A 640 33.72 19.42 -4.05
C ARG A 640 33.03 19.20 -2.69
N ASN A 641 33.79 19.21 -1.60
CA ASN A 641 33.22 19.08 -0.25
C ASN A 641 32.32 20.25 0.13
N HIS A 642 32.67 21.47 -0.29
CA HIS A 642 31.88 22.66 0.01
C HIS A 642 30.69 22.88 -0.93
N TYR A 643 30.81 22.50 -2.21
CA TYR A 643 29.86 22.88 -3.27
C TYR A 643 29.15 21.70 -3.95
N GLY A 644 29.47 20.45 -3.60
CA GLY A 644 28.85 19.24 -4.17
C GLY A 644 29.59 18.69 -5.39
N ARG A 645 29.01 17.68 -6.06
CA ARG A 645 29.64 17.05 -7.24
C ARG A 645 29.39 17.82 -8.54
N ARG A 646 28.23 18.47 -8.68
CA ARG A 646 27.81 19.22 -9.88
C ARG A 646 28.20 20.71 -9.84
N ILE A 647 29.48 20.98 -9.60
CA ILE A 647 30.01 22.34 -9.39
C ILE A 647 29.99 23.23 -10.65
N PHE A 648 29.91 22.65 -11.84
CA PHE A 648 29.96 23.41 -13.08
C PHE A 648 28.55 23.91 -13.46
N LYS A 649 28.17 25.12 -13.03
CA LYS A 649 26.82 25.66 -13.23
C LYS A 649 26.70 26.55 -14.48
N CYS A 650 25.50 26.61 -15.06
CA CYS A 650 25.21 27.50 -16.20
C CYS A 650 25.06 28.97 -15.74
N SER A 651 25.60 29.92 -16.52
CA SER A 651 25.52 31.36 -16.24
C SER A 651 24.15 31.95 -16.54
N VAL A 652 23.44 31.42 -17.54
CA VAL A 652 22.16 31.90 -18.07
C VAL A 652 21.04 31.87 -17.03
N VAL A 653 20.22 32.93 -16.98
CA VAL A 653 19.26 33.20 -15.90
C VAL A 653 18.12 32.17 -15.85
N ASP A 654 17.57 31.78 -17.00
CA ASP A 654 16.41 30.86 -17.11
C ASP A 654 16.79 29.41 -17.45
N CYS A 655 18.07 29.08 -17.36
CA CYS A 655 18.51 27.72 -17.63
C CYS A 655 18.32 26.81 -16.41
N GLN A 656 17.65 25.66 -16.57
CA GLN A 656 17.52 24.66 -15.51
C GLN A 656 18.88 24.19 -14.92
N PHE A 657 19.93 24.16 -15.75
CA PHE A 657 21.29 23.78 -15.35
C PHE A 657 22.06 24.90 -14.61
N ARG A 658 21.43 26.07 -14.43
CA ARG A 658 21.91 27.11 -13.51
C ARG A 658 21.99 26.57 -12.08
N ARG A 659 21.03 25.73 -11.70
CA ARG A 659 20.91 25.17 -10.35
C ARG A 659 21.52 23.78 -10.26
N HIS A 660 21.16 22.92 -11.21
CA HIS A 660 21.57 21.52 -11.25
C HIS A 660 23.07 21.35 -11.55
N GLY A 661 23.63 22.25 -12.35
CA GLY A 661 25.02 22.18 -12.77
C GLY A 661 25.36 20.89 -13.51
N PHE A 662 26.65 20.69 -13.72
CA PHE A 662 27.23 19.54 -14.40
C PHE A 662 28.39 19.00 -13.57
N GLU A 663 28.65 17.69 -13.67
CA GLU A 663 29.81 17.05 -13.01
C GLU A 663 31.13 17.38 -13.71
N THR A 664 31.08 17.74 -15.00
CA THR A 664 32.27 18.04 -15.79
C THR A 664 32.17 19.40 -16.48
N ARG A 665 33.33 20.06 -16.61
CA ARG A 665 33.46 21.31 -17.37
C ARG A 665 33.07 21.15 -18.83
N SER A 666 33.38 19.99 -19.42
CA SER A 666 33.03 19.68 -20.82
C SER A 666 31.52 19.65 -21.05
N ALA A 667 30.76 19.01 -20.17
CA ALA A 667 29.31 18.97 -20.24
C ALA A 667 28.69 20.37 -20.14
N ARG A 668 29.17 21.20 -19.19
CA ARG A 668 28.76 22.61 -19.10
C ARG A 668 29.10 23.37 -20.37
N THR A 669 30.34 23.30 -20.86
CA THR A 669 30.76 24.07 -22.05
C THR A 669 29.97 23.67 -23.30
N LYS A 670 29.70 22.38 -23.48
CA LYS A 670 28.84 21.89 -24.55
C LYS A 670 27.42 22.46 -24.43
N HIS A 671 26.87 22.46 -23.23
CA HIS A 671 25.57 23.07 -22.95
C HIS A 671 25.57 24.59 -23.17
N THR A 672 26.53 25.34 -22.64
CA THR A 672 26.57 26.80 -22.76
C THR A 672 26.69 27.29 -24.21
N SER A 673 27.27 26.48 -25.11
CA SER A 673 27.33 26.79 -26.54
C SER A 673 25.95 26.92 -27.21
N SER A 674 24.92 26.28 -26.66
CA SER A 674 23.54 26.44 -27.16
C SER A 674 22.94 27.81 -26.83
N HIS A 675 23.44 28.47 -25.78
CA HIS A 675 22.96 29.78 -25.31
C HIS A 675 23.71 30.94 -25.96
N THR A 676 25.05 30.89 -25.97
CA THR A 676 25.87 32.04 -26.42
C THR A 676 25.91 32.20 -27.93
N ARG A 677 25.55 31.14 -28.68
CA ARG A 677 25.53 31.11 -30.15
C ARG A 677 26.68 31.91 -30.77
N PRO A 678 27.94 31.58 -30.43
CA PRO A 678 29.08 32.50 -30.52
C PRO A 678 29.46 32.87 -31.96
N TRP A 679 28.96 32.13 -32.95
CA TRP A 679 29.27 32.34 -34.34
C TRP A 679 28.23 33.29 -34.94
N LYS A 680 28.50 34.59 -35.00
CA LYS A 680 27.55 35.59 -35.52
C LYS A 680 27.73 35.85 -37.01
N CYS A 681 26.65 36.25 -37.67
CA CYS A 681 26.73 36.73 -39.05
C CYS A 681 27.51 38.05 -39.10
N ALA A 682 28.33 38.23 -40.14
CA ALA A 682 29.17 39.41 -40.31
C ALA A 682 28.39 40.62 -40.87
N ASP A 683 27.21 40.40 -41.47
CA ASP A 683 26.34 41.45 -42.00
C ASP A 683 25.51 42.09 -40.88
N PRO A 684 25.70 43.37 -40.54
CA PRO A 684 24.99 44.04 -39.43
C PRO A 684 23.47 44.12 -39.57
N SER A 685 22.95 43.94 -40.80
CA SER A 685 21.51 43.97 -41.09
C SER A 685 20.83 42.60 -40.93
N CYS A 686 21.61 41.53 -40.74
CA CYS A 686 21.12 40.18 -40.55
C CYS A 686 20.53 39.94 -39.15
N GLU A 687 19.42 39.24 -39.06
CA GLU A 687 18.83 38.80 -37.78
C GLU A 687 19.81 37.94 -36.93
N TYR A 688 20.70 37.19 -37.60
CA TYR A 688 21.75 36.39 -36.96
C TYR A 688 23.05 37.16 -36.69
N ALA A 689 23.12 38.46 -37.04
CA ALA A 689 24.21 39.34 -36.60
C ALA A 689 24.20 39.50 -35.08
N ASN A 690 23.00 39.59 -34.50
CA ASN A 690 22.79 39.62 -33.06
C ASN A 690 22.47 38.22 -32.49
N GLY A 691 21.69 37.39 -33.20
CA GLY A 691 21.22 36.09 -32.74
C GLY A 691 22.22 34.92 -32.83
N GLY A 692 23.17 34.96 -33.77
CA GLY A 692 24.27 34.00 -33.90
C GLY A 692 23.91 32.52 -34.10
N PHE A 693 24.94 31.67 -34.19
CA PHE A 693 24.84 30.23 -34.41
C PHE A 693 25.62 29.43 -33.36
N VAL A 694 25.11 28.23 -33.03
CA VAL A 694 25.71 27.30 -32.05
C VAL A 694 27.07 26.78 -32.53
N SER A 695 27.32 26.69 -33.84
CA SER A 695 28.59 26.22 -34.40
C SER A 695 29.05 27.02 -35.62
N ARG A 696 30.37 27.04 -35.84
CA ARG A 696 31.02 27.71 -36.98
C ARG A 696 30.48 27.22 -38.32
N LYS A 697 30.27 25.90 -38.45
CA LYS A 697 29.73 25.28 -39.67
C LYS A 697 28.31 25.77 -40.01
N MET A 698 27.47 26.02 -39.00
CA MET A 698 26.12 26.54 -39.21
C MET A 698 26.15 28.00 -39.67
N ARG A 699 27.01 28.83 -39.05
CA ARG A 699 27.24 30.21 -39.50
C ARG A 699 27.79 30.25 -40.93
N ASP A 700 28.80 29.46 -41.22
CA ASP A 700 29.47 29.46 -42.52
C ASP A 700 28.47 29.04 -43.62
N ARG A 701 27.61 28.05 -43.34
CA ARG A 701 26.49 27.69 -44.21
C ARG A 701 25.45 28.81 -44.37
N HIS A 702 25.15 29.55 -43.31
CA HIS A 702 24.24 30.69 -43.37
C HIS A 702 24.83 31.85 -44.17
N LEU A 703 26.13 32.16 -44.00
CA LEU A 703 26.82 33.17 -44.81
C LEU A 703 26.82 32.78 -46.29
N ASP A 704 27.10 31.50 -46.58
CA ASP A 704 27.05 30.97 -47.95
C ASP A 704 25.64 31.00 -48.55
N ARG A 705 24.60 30.82 -47.74
CA ARG A 705 23.22 30.73 -48.23
C ARG A 705 22.48 32.07 -48.27
N TYR A 706 22.79 33.02 -47.38
CA TYR A 706 22.00 34.25 -47.18
C TYR A 706 22.80 35.56 -47.34
N HIS A 707 24.11 35.54 -47.13
CA HIS A 707 24.97 36.75 -47.23
C HIS A 707 26.03 36.62 -48.31
N GLN A 708 25.88 35.66 -49.22
CA GLN A 708 26.58 35.76 -50.49
C GLN A 708 26.11 37.04 -51.16
N SER A 709 27.01 38.03 -51.16
CA SER A 709 26.96 39.23 -51.97
C SER A 709 26.53 38.83 -53.37
N LYS A 710 25.27 39.06 -53.73
CA LYS A 710 24.98 39.29 -55.12
C LYS A 710 25.40 40.72 -55.35
N GLU A 711 26.54 40.97 -55.94
CA GLU A 711 26.61 42.24 -56.64
C GLU A 711 26.47 41.91 -58.10
N SER A 712 25.30 41.75 -58.69
CA SER A 712 23.89 41.86 -58.35
C SER A 712 23.23 41.15 -59.54
N THR A 713 22.12 40.46 -59.43
CA THR A 713 20.86 41.01 -59.93
C THR A 713 19.75 39.98 -59.72
N ASN A 714 18.59 40.56 -59.44
CA ASN A 714 17.30 39.94 -59.24
C ASN A 714 16.79 39.23 -60.50
N SER A 715 16.26 38.04 -60.29
CA SER A 715 14.85 37.79 -60.56
C SER A 715 14.35 36.74 -59.56
N PHE A 716 13.69 37.23 -58.51
CA PHE A 716 12.88 36.42 -57.61
C PHE A 716 11.68 35.88 -58.41
N ALA A 717 11.49 34.57 -58.36
CA ALA A 717 10.18 33.96 -58.52
C ALA A 717 10.06 32.82 -57.50
N SER A 718 9.18 33.07 -56.52
CA SER A 718 8.53 32.17 -55.54
C SER A 718 9.39 31.35 -54.55
N ASP A 719 9.14 31.65 -53.27
CA ASP A 719 9.49 30.88 -52.08
C ASP A 719 9.35 29.37 -52.23
N SER A 720 10.43 28.64 -51.94
CA SER A 720 10.38 27.22 -51.62
C SER A 720 11.63 26.86 -50.83
N MET A 721 11.49 26.15 -49.69
CA MET A 721 12.63 25.54 -48.99
C MET A 721 13.43 24.68 -49.99
N ASP A 722 14.74 24.87 -50.05
CA ASP A 722 15.65 24.15 -50.94
C ASP A 722 15.65 22.64 -50.62
N ASP A 723 15.71 21.79 -51.65
CA ASP A 723 15.54 20.33 -51.55
C ASP A 723 16.58 19.68 -50.63
N ASP A 724 17.74 20.31 -50.46
CA ASP A 724 18.83 19.84 -49.60
C ASP A 724 18.64 20.17 -48.11
N ASP A 725 17.67 21.01 -47.74
CA ASP A 725 17.41 21.40 -46.34
C ASP A 725 16.19 20.72 -45.73
N ILE A 726 15.16 20.48 -46.54
CA ILE A 726 13.95 19.84 -46.03
C ILE A 726 14.22 18.37 -45.67
N LYS A 727 15.17 17.72 -46.39
CA LYS A 727 15.53 16.30 -46.20
C LYS A 727 16.23 16.04 -44.86
N PRO A 728 17.32 16.70 -44.47
CA PRO A 728 17.95 16.42 -43.18
C PRO A 728 17.02 16.80 -42.00
N LEU A 729 16.30 17.91 -42.14
CA LEU A 729 15.42 18.43 -41.10
C LEU A 729 14.28 17.47 -40.79
N ILE A 730 13.56 16.96 -41.80
CA ILE A 730 12.43 16.06 -41.55
C ILE A 730 12.87 14.74 -40.92
N PHE A 731 14.05 14.21 -41.28
CA PHE A 731 14.61 13.01 -40.64
C PHE A 731 15.00 13.26 -39.18
N ASP A 732 15.55 14.43 -38.86
CA ASP A 732 15.88 14.78 -37.47
C ASP A 732 14.62 15.02 -36.64
N LEU A 733 13.56 15.58 -37.23
CA LEU A 733 12.26 15.72 -36.58
C LEU A 733 11.59 14.36 -36.34
N VAL A 734 11.73 13.40 -37.25
CA VAL A 734 11.28 12.02 -37.04
C VAL A 734 12.04 11.35 -35.90
N ARG A 735 13.37 11.49 -35.84
CA ARG A 735 14.18 10.97 -34.72
C ARG A 735 13.86 11.63 -33.38
N ALA A 736 13.46 12.90 -33.40
CA ALA A 736 12.98 13.64 -32.24
C ALA A 736 11.49 13.40 -31.93
N ASN A 737 10.81 12.56 -32.72
CA ASN A 737 9.38 12.24 -32.62
C ASN A 737 8.44 13.48 -32.62
N ASN A 738 8.77 14.52 -33.39
CA ASN A 738 7.97 15.73 -33.50
C ASN A 738 6.90 15.61 -34.60
N VAL A 739 5.80 14.93 -34.29
CA VAL A 739 4.72 14.57 -35.24
C VAL A 739 4.11 15.79 -35.93
N GLN A 740 3.89 16.89 -35.20
CA GLN A 740 3.25 18.10 -35.72
C GLN A 740 4.13 18.83 -36.74
N ALA A 741 5.43 18.96 -36.45
CA ALA A 741 6.38 19.57 -37.39
C ALA A 741 6.60 18.71 -38.64
N VAL A 742 6.61 17.37 -38.48
CA VAL A 742 6.67 16.45 -39.63
C VAL A 742 5.40 16.55 -40.47
N ALA A 743 4.21 16.60 -39.86
CA ALA A 743 2.95 16.74 -40.58
C ALA A 743 2.88 18.01 -41.42
N ALA A 744 3.41 19.12 -40.88
CA ALA A 744 3.48 20.40 -41.60
C ALA A 744 4.43 20.37 -42.81
N LEU A 745 5.56 19.64 -42.71
CA LEU A 745 6.58 19.58 -43.77
C LEU A 745 6.37 18.41 -44.76
N LEU A 746 5.49 17.46 -44.43
CA LEU A 746 5.27 16.24 -45.22
C LEU A 746 4.72 16.50 -46.64
N PRO A 747 3.80 17.45 -46.89
CA PRO A 747 3.32 17.75 -48.25
C PRO A 747 4.43 18.25 -49.18
N ASP A 748 5.26 19.16 -48.67
CA ASP A 748 6.40 19.72 -49.40
C ASP A 748 7.48 18.66 -49.63
N PHE A 749 7.74 17.81 -48.62
CA PHE A 749 8.64 16.67 -48.78
C PHE A 749 8.10 15.66 -49.81
N LYS A 750 6.79 15.36 -49.83
CA LYS A 750 6.17 14.42 -50.79
C LYS A 750 6.25 14.91 -52.24
N SER A 751 6.13 16.21 -52.48
CA SER A 751 6.19 16.78 -53.84
C SER A 751 7.62 16.83 -54.40
N LYS A 752 8.64 16.87 -53.52
CA LYS A 752 10.05 17.06 -53.87
C LYS A 752 10.93 15.81 -53.68
N SER A 753 10.48 14.80 -52.94
CA SER A 753 11.25 13.60 -52.64
C SER A 753 11.06 12.48 -53.68
N LYS A 754 12.10 11.67 -53.86
CA LYS A 754 12.06 10.44 -54.66
C LYS A 754 11.36 9.33 -53.87
N HIS A 755 10.74 8.37 -54.56
CA HIS A 755 10.00 7.27 -53.94
C HIS A 755 10.81 6.49 -52.87
N TRP A 756 12.11 6.28 -53.08
CA TRP A 756 12.97 5.59 -52.11
C TRP A 756 13.29 6.42 -50.86
N GLU A 757 13.31 7.75 -50.96
CA GLU A 757 13.56 8.66 -49.82
C GLU A 757 12.37 8.65 -48.84
N MET A 758 11.14 8.50 -49.38
CA MET A 758 9.96 8.24 -48.57
C MET A 758 10.06 6.91 -47.83
N GLY A 759 10.62 5.88 -48.46
CA GLY A 759 10.90 4.59 -47.81
C GLY A 759 11.89 4.72 -46.64
N GLU A 760 12.97 5.49 -46.81
CA GLU A 760 13.94 5.75 -45.74
C GLU A 760 13.34 6.55 -44.57
N LEU A 761 12.45 7.51 -44.86
CA LEU A 761 11.75 8.26 -43.81
C LEU A 761 10.82 7.35 -43.00
N LYS A 762 10.12 6.43 -43.67
CA LYS A 762 9.31 5.39 -43.01
C LYS A 762 10.15 4.45 -42.16
N TYR A 763 11.34 4.07 -42.61
CA TYR A 763 12.27 3.27 -41.81
C TYR A 763 12.80 4.02 -40.59
N ALA A 764 13.07 5.32 -40.71
CA ALA A 764 13.45 6.16 -39.58
C ALA A 764 12.29 6.28 -38.56
N ALA A 765 11.06 6.41 -39.03
CA ALA A 765 9.88 6.41 -38.18
C ALA A 765 9.67 5.04 -37.51
N ALA A 766 9.94 3.94 -38.23
CA ALA A 766 9.85 2.60 -37.66
C ALA A 766 10.91 2.31 -36.58
N ALA A 767 12.06 2.97 -36.66
CA ALA A 767 13.11 2.85 -35.66
C ALA A 767 12.90 3.77 -34.45
N PHE A 768 12.46 5.01 -34.65
CA PHE A 768 12.53 6.06 -33.62
C PHE A 768 11.20 6.80 -33.34
N GLY A 769 10.18 6.57 -34.16
CA GLY A 769 8.90 7.28 -34.08
C GLY A 769 7.89 6.64 -33.14
N SER A 770 6.90 7.43 -32.74
CA SER A 770 5.67 6.97 -32.06
C SER A 770 4.67 6.37 -33.05
N ILE A 771 3.65 5.69 -32.53
CA ILE A 771 2.51 5.18 -33.33
C ILE A 771 1.89 6.31 -34.16
N ALA A 772 1.69 7.50 -33.60
CA ALA A 772 1.16 8.66 -34.31
C ALA A 772 2.07 9.15 -35.47
N MET A 773 3.40 9.07 -35.31
CA MET A 773 4.35 9.37 -36.39
C MET A 773 4.25 8.34 -37.52
N VAL A 774 4.06 7.08 -37.17
CA VAL A 774 3.92 5.99 -38.13
C VAL A 774 2.58 6.08 -38.86
N ASP A 775 1.48 6.34 -38.16
CA ASP A 775 0.18 6.57 -38.79
C ASP A 775 0.23 7.72 -39.79
N LEU A 776 0.89 8.82 -39.45
CA LEU A 776 1.10 9.95 -40.35
C LEU A 776 1.84 9.57 -41.65
N LEU A 777 2.76 8.61 -41.60
CA LEU A 777 3.66 8.27 -42.71
C LEU A 777 3.28 7.00 -43.48
N ILE A 778 2.64 6.02 -42.84
CA ILE A 778 2.46 4.64 -43.34
C ILE A 778 1.02 4.35 -43.84
N LEU A 779 0.07 5.28 -43.68
CA LEU A 779 -1.31 5.10 -44.18
C LEU A 779 -1.41 5.07 -45.72
N LYS A 780 -1.19 3.88 -46.32
CA LYS A 780 -1.92 3.35 -47.48
C LYS A 780 -2.03 1.83 -47.36
N GLU A 781 -3.22 1.30 -47.63
CA GLU A 781 -3.48 -0.14 -47.68
C GLU A 781 -2.58 -0.83 -48.72
N GLY A 782 -1.94 -1.94 -48.33
CA GLY A 782 -1.12 -2.77 -49.21
C GLY A 782 0.40 -2.69 -49.01
N GLU A 783 0.92 -1.98 -47.99
CA GLU A 783 2.35 -1.97 -47.70
C GLU A 783 2.83 -3.23 -46.97
N VAL A 784 4.00 -3.72 -47.36
CA VAL A 784 4.66 -4.87 -46.71
C VAL A 784 5.21 -4.40 -45.37
N TYR A 785 4.66 -4.90 -44.25
CA TYR A 785 5.07 -4.48 -42.90
C TYR A 785 6.38 -5.13 -42.40
N VAL A 786 6.83 -6.21 -43.02
CA VAL A 786 8.04 -6.97 -42.62
C VAL A 786 9.32 -6.10 -42.56
N PRO A 787 9.63 -5.23 -43.54
CA PRO A 787 10.77 -4.31 -43.44
C PRO A 787 10.65 -3.28 -42.31
N LEU A 788 9.44 -2.87 -41.93
CA LEU A 788 9.23 -1.92 -40.84
C LEU A 788 9.42 -2.60 -39.48
N LEU A 789 8.94 -3.84 -39.34
CA LEU A 789 9.13 -4.65 -38.16
C LEU A 789 10.62 -4.97 -37.92
N GLU A 790 11.39 -5.19 -38.99
CA GLU A 790 12.85 -5.34 -38.90
C GLU A 790 13.54 -4.10 -38.31
N ARG A 791 13.12 -2.91 -38.72
CA ARG A 791 13.68 -1.64 -38.20
C ARG A 791 13.28 -1.39 -36.75
N ALA A 792 12.03 -1.70 -36.39
CA ALA A 792 11.58 -1.66 -35.01
C ALA A 792 12.39 -2.64 -34.13
N ALA A 793 12.68 -3.85 -34.63
CA ALA A 793 13.50 -4.84 -33.92
C ALA A 793 14.96 -4.43 -33.76
N ARG A 794 15.55 -3.74 -34.74
CA ARG A 794 16.91 -3.19 -34.60
C ARG A 794 17.00 -2.05 -33.59
N ALA A 795 15.92 -1.30 -33.42
CA ALA A 795 15.86 -0.16 -32.49
C ALA A 795 15.22 -0.52 -31.14
N ASN A 796 14.75 -1.76 -30.97
CA ASN A 796 14.05 -2.27 -29.80
C ASN A 796 12.76 -1.49 -29.45
N ASN A 797 12.02 -1.01 -30.47
CA ASN A 797 10.79 -0.24 -30.30
C ASN A 797 9.55 -1.17 -30.19
N ILE A 798 9.28 -1.67 -28.97
CA ILE A 798 8.25 -2.69 -28.69
C ILE A 798 6.84 -2.20 -29.04
N ASP A 799 6.49 -0.97 -28.63
CA ASP A 799 5.15 -0.41 -28.85
C ASP A 799 4.78 -0.38 -30.32
N LEU A 800 5.75 -0.01 -31.16
CA LEU A 800 5.55 0.00 -32.59
C LEU A 800 5.56 -1.40 -33.20
N ALA A 801 6.41 -2.31 -32.72
CA ALA A 801 6.42 -3.70 -33.18
C ALA A 801 5.07 -4.38 -32.90
N HIS A 802 4.48 -4.13 -31.73
CA HIS A 802 3.13 -4.56 -31.40
C HIS A 802 2.09 -3.96 -32.35
N TYR A 803 2.16 -2.65 -32.60
CA TYR A 803 1.27 -1.99 -33.55
C TYR A 803 1.39 -2.58 -34.97
N LEU A 804 2.59 -2.85 -35.48
CA LEU A 804 2.80 -3.46 -36.79
C LEU A 804 2.29 -4.91 -36.86
N ILE A 805 2.53 -5.74 -35.83
CA ILE A 805 2.06 -7.12 -35.77
C ILE A 805 0.53 -7.17 -35.73
N SER A 806 -0.12 -6.31 -34.93
CA SER A 806 -1.59 -6.18 -34.89
C SER A 806 -2.20 -5.73 -36.22
N ARG A 807 -1.43 -5.03 -37.08
CA ARG A 807 -1.79 -4.67 -38.45
C ARG A 807 -1.49 -5.76 -39.48
N GLY A 808 -1.03 -6.94 -39.05
CA GLY A 808 -0.78 -8.11 -39.89
C GLY A 808 0.67 -8.25 -40.36
N ALA A 809 1.65 -7.62 -39.70
CA ALA A 809 3.06 -7.93 -39.94
C ALA A 809 3.38 -9.36 -39.51
N ASP A 810 3.96 -10.15 -40.42
CA ASP A 810 4.46 -11.48 -40.12
C ASP A 810 5.61 -11.40 -39.10
N VAL A 811 5.38 -11.98 -37.92
CA VAL A 811 6.33 -11.98 -36.78
C VAL A 811 7.65 -12.68 -37.13
N ASP A 812 7.61 -13.67 -38.03
CA ASP A 812 8.77 -14.39 -38.55
C ASP A 812 9.13 -13.97 -39.99
N GLY A 813 8.57 -12.85 -40.43
CA GLY A 813 8.78 -12.31 -41.76
C GLY A 813 10.27 -12.11 -42.07
N ARG A 814 10.71 -12.59 -43.24
CA ARG A 814 12.11 -12.51 -43.66
C ARG A 814 12.28 -11.53 -44.79
N LEU A 815 13.29 -10.67 -44.68
CA LEU A 815 13.75 -9.87 -45.81
C LEU A 815 14.56 -10.72 -46.78
N ASN A 816 14.35 -10.53 -48.08
CA ASN A 816 15.02 -11.30 -49.14
C ASN A 816 16.55 -11.22 -49.09
N ASP A 817 17.09 -10.09 -48.63
CA ASP A 817 18.53 -9.81 -48.64
C ASP A 817 19.27 -10.38 -47.42
N THR A 818 18.63 -10.41 -46.25
CA THR A 818 19.27 -10.86 -44.98
C THR A 818 18.84 -12.27 -44.58
N ARG A 819 17.64 -12.71 -44.98
CA ARG A 819 16.98 -13.97 -44.56
C ARG A 819 16.84 -14.15 -43.04
N LEU A 820 16.98 -13.06 -42.27
CA LEU A 820 16.85 -13.02 -40.82
C LEU A 820 15.41 -12.67 -40.43
N THR A 821 14.94 -13.24 -39.33
CA THR A 821 13.66 -12.84 -38.71
C THR A 821 13.88 -11.65 -37.77
N PRO A 822 12.82 -10.89 -37.41
CA PRO A 822 12.90 -9.86 -36.37
C PRO A 822 13.57 -10.34 -35.08
N LEU A 823 13.31 -11.59 -34.69
CA LEU A 823 13.92 -12.21 -33.51
C LEU A 823 15.45 -12.34 -33.64
N HIS A 824 15.98 -12.65 -34.83
CA HIS A 824 17.43 -12.65 -35.06
C HIS A 824 18.06 -11.25 -34.90
N HIS A 825 17.34 -10.20 -35.31
CA HIS A 825 17.83 -8.82 -35.19
C HIS A 825 17.91 -8.36 -33.74
N ALA A 826 16.93 -8.74 -32.92
CA ALA A 826 16.97 -8.52 -31.47
C ALA A 826 18.04 -9.40 -30.81
N ALA A 827 18.15 -10.68 -31.19
CA ALA A 827 19.07 -11.64 -30.59
C ALA A 827 20.57 -11.33 -30.77
N ARG A 828 20.94 -10.53 -31.79
CA ARG A 828 22.32 -10.08 -31.98
C ARG A 828 22.76 -8.96 -31.04
N GLN A 829 21.81 -8.30 -30.38
CA GLN A 829 22.07 -7.19 -29.47
C GLN A 829 22.19 -7.70 -28.02
N ASP A 830 22.96 -6.99 -27.20
CA ASP A 830 23.22 -7.35 -25.80
C ASP A 830 22.88 -6.16 -24.90
N SER A 831 21.58 -5.87 -24.82
CA SER A 831 21.00 -4.82 -23.98
C SER A 831 19.69 -5.31 -23.35
N TYR A 832 19.24 -4.60 -22.32
CA TYR A 832 17.96 -4.90 -21.66
C TYR A 832 16.77 -4.74 -22.61
N GLU A 833 16.77 -3.68 -23.42
CA GLU A 833 15.71 -3.36 -24.37
C GLU A 833 15.58 -4.44 -25.44
N ALA A 834 16.71 -4.96 -25.95
CA ALA A 834 16.71 -6.08 -26.88
C ALA A 834 16.20 -7.38 -26.23
N ALA A 835 16.48 -7.59 -24.95
CA ALA A 835 16.00 -8.75 -24.22
C ALA A 835 14.47 -8.72 -24.02
N GLU A 836 13.92 -7.59 -23.60
CA GLU A 836 12.47 -7.39 -23.51
C GLU A 836 11.80 -7.48 -24.89
N PHE A 837 12.45 -6.98 -25.95
CA PHE A 837 11.95 -7.12 -27.32
C PHE A 837 11.93 -8.59 -27.78
N MET A 838 12.95 -9.39 -27.45
CA MET A 838 12.95 -10.83 -27.72
C MET A 838 11.81 -11.54 -26.99
N ARG A 839 11.60 -11.23 -25.70
CA ARG A 839 10.48 -11.76 -24.91
C ARG A 839 9.13 -11.42 -25.53
N PHE A 840 8.96 -10.15 -25.94
CA PHE A 840 7.77 -9.69 -26.64
C PHE A 840 7.51 -10.49 -27.93
N LEU A 841 8.50 -10.64 -28.81
CA LEU A 841 8.34 -11.39 -30.06
C LEU A 841 7.97 -12.86 -29.82
N LEU A 842 8.58 -13.52 -28.81
CA LEU A 842 8.24 -14.89 -28.44
C LEU A 842 6.78 -15.00 -27.99
N LEU A 843 6.29 -14.05 -27.18
CA LEU A 843 4.89 -13.99 -26.77
C LEU A 843 3.92 -13.70 -27.92
N GLN A 844 4.39 -13.08 -29.00
CA GLN A 844 3.64 -12.91 -30.25
C GLN A 844 3.75 -14.13 -31.19
N GLY A 845 4.39 -15.21 -30.76
CA GLY A 845 4.49 -16.46 -31.52
C GLY A 845 5.68 -16.56 -32.48
N ALA A 846 6.74 -15.77 -32.30
CA ALA A 846 7.97 -15.91 -33.08
C ALA A 846 8.65 -17.27 -32.83
N ASP A 847 9.11 -17.94 -33.90
CA ASP A 847 9.81 -19.23 -33.81
C ASP A 847 11.20 -19.08 -33.15
N PRO A 848 11.39 -19.59 -31.91
CA PRO A 848 12.67 -19.50 -31.20
C PRO A 848 13.76 -20.38 -31.83
N TYR A 849 13.37 -21.34 -32.67
CA TYR A 849 14.27 -22.29 -33.33
C TYR A 849 14.56 -21.91 -34.78
N ALA A 850 14.07 -20.75 -35.23
CA ALA A 850 14.29 -20.25 -36.58
C ALA A 850 15.79 -20.14 -36.89
N ARG A 851 16.19 -20.61 -38.07
CA ARG A 851 17.59 -20.54 -38.54
C ARG A 851 17.75 -19.50 -39.64
N ALA A 852 18.81 -18.69 -39.53
CA ALA A 852 19.21 -17.69 -40.53
C ALA A 852 19.49 -18.31 -41.91
N SER A 853 20.01 -19.54 -41.97
CA SER A 853 20.21 -20.32 -43.20
C SER A 853 20.37 -21.82 -42.90
N ARG A 854 20.47 -22.70 -43.91
CA ARG A 854 20.69 -24.16 -43.74
C ARG A 854 21.93 -24.50 -42.90
N SER A 855 22.90 -23.59 -42.81
CA SER A 855 24.12 -23.70 -41.99
C SER A 855 24.29 -22.56 -40.98
N GLY A 856 23.23 -21.78 -40.72
CA GLY A 856 23.28 -20.58 -39.87
C GLY A 856 23.27 -20.88 -38.37
N SER A 857 23.79 -19.92 -37.58
CA SER A 857 23.69 -19.91 -36.11
C SER A 857 22.24 -20.04 -35.67
N ARG A 858 22.02 -20.79 -34.59
CA ARG A 858 20.72 -20.82 -33.91
C ARG A 858 20.54 -19.52 -33.13
N ILE A 859 19.31 -19.14 -32.84
CA ILE A 859 19.02 -17.92 -32.06
C ILE A 859 19.69 -18.02 -30.68
N GLU A 860 19.63 -19.19 -30.03
CA GLU A 860 20.30 -19.47 -28.75
C GLU A 860 21.83 -19.21 -28.76
N ASP A 861 22.47 -19.26 -29.93
CA ASP A 861 23.90 -19.03 -30.08
C ASP A 861 24.28 -17.55 -30.18
N GLU A 862 23.31 -16.67 -30.39
CA GLU A 862 23.53 -15.23 -30.56
C GLU A 862 23.80 -14.55 -29.20
N LYS A 863 24.41 -13.36 -29.26
CA LYS A 863 24.93 -12.66 -28.08
C LYS A 863 23.85 -12.33 -27.04
N GLY A 864 22.66 -11.95 -27.49
CA GLY A 864 21.51 -11.61 -26.66
C GLY A 864 21.03 -12.80 -25.84
N PRO A 865 20.58 -13.91 -26.47
CA PRO A 865 20.16 -15.13 -25.80
C PRO A 865 21.19 -15.70 -24.82
N LYS A 866 22.49 -15.70 -25.17
CA LYS A 866 23.57 -16.13 -24.26
C LYS A 866 23.67 -15.29 -22.99
N ASN A 867 23.41 -13.99 -23.10
CA ASN A 867 23.44 -13.05 -21.99
C ASN A 867 22.04 -12.71 -21.48
N ILE A 868 20.98 -13.39 -21.93
CA ILE A 868 19.61 -12.96 -21.64
C ILE A 868 19.27 -13.07 -20.15
N SER A 869 19.93 -14.00 -19.45
CA SER A 869 19.85 -14.16 -18.01
C SER A 869 20.43 -12.97 -17.24
N LYS A 870 21.40 -12.26 -17.81
CA LYS A 870 21.93 -11.01 -17.24
C LYS A 870 20.87 -9.91 -17.20
N TRP A 871 19.98 -9.89 -18.19
CA TRP A 871 19.03 -8.80 -18.40
C TRP A 871 17.63 -9.12 -17.84
N LEU A 872 17.10 -10.33 -18.09
CA LEU A 872 15.76 -10.74 -17.68
C LEU A 872 15.74 -11.72 -16.50
N GLY A 873 16.91 -12.12 -15.98
CA GLY A 873 16.99 -13.06 -14.85
C GLY A 873 16.54 -14.49 -15.18
N LYS A 874 16.28 -14.81 -16.45
CA LYS A 874 15.86 -16.14 -16.94
C LYS A 874 16.80 -16.62 -18.06
N SER A 875 17.01 -17.93 -18.16
CA SER A 875 17.75 -18.50 -19.31
C SER A 875 16.90 -18.40 -20.59
N TRP A 876 17.56 -18.49 -21.75
CA TRP A 876 16.88 -18.51 -23.04
C TRP A 876 15.81 -19.63 -23.10
N ASP A 877 16.14 -20.85 -22.68
CA ASP A 877 15.20 -21.97 -22.68
C ASP A 877 13.99 -21.73 -21.76
N ALA A 878 14.20 -21.09 -20.60
CA ALA A 878 13.11 -20.77 -19.68
C ALA A 878 12.19 -19.69 -20.25
N LEU A 879 12.74 -18.74 -21.00
CA LEU A 879 11.96 -17.70 -21.69
C LEU A 879 11.13 -18.28 -22.83
N VAL A 880 11.69 -19.23 -23.58
CA VAL A 880 10.96 -19.96 -24.64
C VAL A 880 9.83 -20.78 -24.04
N ALA A 881 10.08 -21.53 -22.98
CA ALA A 881 9.05 -22.32 -22.30
C ALA A 881 7.90 -21.46 -21.74
N GLU A 882 8.21 -20.28 -21.17
CA GLU A 882 7.20 -19.31 -20.73
C GLU A 882 6.29 -18.87 -21.89
N ALA A 883 6.88 -18.53 -23.03
CA ALA A 883 6.12 -18.08 -24.19
C ALA A 883 5.25 -19.21 -24.79
N GLU A 884 5.78 -20.43 -24.88
CA GLU A 884 5.02 -21.60 -25.35
C GLU A 884 3.85 -21.96 -24.44
N GLU A 885 4.00 -21.83 -23.12
CA GLU A 885 2.92 -22.08 -22.15
C GLU A 885 1.79 -21.04 -22.28
N GLU A 886 2.13 -19.76 -22.40
CA GLU A 886 1.16 -18.66 -22.55
C GLU A 886 0.41 -18.75 -23.89
N LEU A 887 1.10 -19.09 -24.98
CA LEU A 887 0.47 -19.33 -26.28
C LEU A 887 -0.40 -20.60 -26.29
N GLY A 888 -0.02 -21.63 -25.53
CA GLY A 888 -0.80 -22.86 -25.37
C GLY A 888 -2.13 -22.67 -24.64
N ARG A 889 -2.19 -21.74 -23.67
CA ARG A 889 -3.44 -21.38 -22.96
C ARG A 889 -4.45 -20.66 -23.85
N GLY A 890 -3.97 -19.83 -24.79
CA GLY A 890 -4.84 -19.11 -25.75
C GLY A 890 -5.56 -19.99 -26.78
N ASN A 891 -5.05 -21.20 -27.06
CA ASN A 891 -5.65 -22.13 -28.03
C ASN A 891 -6.75 -23.03 -27.44
N LEU A 892 -6.90 -23.09 -26.11
CA LEU A 892 -7.99 -23.83 -25.46
C LEU A 892 -9.29 -23.02 -25.40
N ASP A 893 -9.21 -21.69 -25.52
CA ASP A 893 -10.34 -20.78 -25.61
C ASP A 893 -10.66 -20.48 -27.08
N GLY A 894 -11.34 -21.41 -27.76
CA GLY A 894 -11.73 -21.29 -29.16
C GLY A 894 -12.64 -20.10 -29.47
N ARG A 895 -12.07 -18.92 -29.74
CA ARG A 895 -12.64 -17.84 -30.56
C ARG A 895 -11.54 -17.19 -31.40
N GLY A 896 -11.57 -17.47 -32.70
CA GLY A 896 -10.78 -16.74 -33.69
C GLY A 896 -11.35 -15.34 -33.95
N SER A 897 -10.43 -14.44 -34.29
CA SER A 897 -10.59 -13.08 -34.84
C SER A 897 -11.29 -12.01 -33.99
N THR A 898 -10.55 -10.89 -33.85
CA THR A 898 -10.97 -9.52 -33.51
C THR A 898 -11.65 -9.31 -32.16
N GLY A 899 -10.87 -8.78 -31.20
CA GLY A 899 -11.36 -8.35 -29.89
C GLY A 899 -10.57 -7.17 -29.31
N PHE A 900 -10.28 -6.16 -30.14
CA PHE A 900 -9.93 -4.81 -29.69
C PHE A 900 -10.51 -3.83 -30.72
N GLU A 901 -11.81 -3.57 -30.62
CA GLU A 901 -12.46 -2.46 -31.33
C GLU A 901 -12.46 -1.20 -30.46
N THR A 902 -11.70 -0.21 -30.95
CA THR A 902 -11.97 1.24 -30.99
C THR A 902 -12.28 2.03 -29.71
N LEU A 903 -11.25 2.74 -29.23
CA LEU A 903 -11.36 4.11 -28.68
C LEU A 903 -11.10 5.10 -29.83
N THR A 904 -12.15 5.42 -30.59
CA THR A 904 -12.19 6.59 -31.49
C THR A 904 -13.55 7.25 -31.38
N SER A 905 -13.67 8.24 -30.51
CA SER A 905 -14.75 9.24 -30.58
C SER A 905 -14.35 10.52 -29.85
N TYR A 906 -13.53 11.37 -30.47
CA TYR A 906 -13.46 12.81 -30.19
C TYR A 906 -12.88 13.54 -31.40
N THR A 907 -13.67 13.68 -32.47
CA THR A 907 -13.62 14.79 -33.43
C THR A 907 -14.85 14.71 -34.32
N GLU A 908 -15.93 15.42 -33.95
CA GLU A 908 -16.93 15.96 -34.87
C GLU A 908 -17.93 16.80 -34.04
N ALA A 909 -17.62 18.09 -33.91
CA ALA A 909 -18.57 19.11 -33.48
C ALA A 909 -18.12 20.48 -34.02
N SER A 910 -18.22 20.65 -35.34
CA SER A 910 -18.35 21.97 -35.96
C SER A 910 -19.06 21.79 -37.29
N GLU A 911 -20.06 22.64 -37.52
CA GLU A 911 -20.88 22.81 -38.74
C GLU A 911 -22.22 22.06 -38.75
N ALA A 912 -23.28 22.68 -38.21
CA ALA A 912 -24.41 23.22 -39.00
C ALA A 912 -25.57 23.71 -38.10
N GLU A 913 -25.78 25.02 -38.10
CA GLU A 913 -27.07 25.75 -38.05
C GLU A 913 -26.67 27.24 -38.19
N GLU A 914 -26.44 27.71 -39.42
CA GLU A 914 -27.39 28.51 -40.24
C GLU A 914 -27.76 29.87 -39.62
N GLU A 915 -26.96 30.91 -39.93
CA GLU A 915 -27.40 32.13 -40.65
C GLU A 915 -26.20 32.92 -41.20
#